data_AF-A0ABD1IP38-F1
#
_entry.id   AF-A0ABD1IP38-F1
#
_cell.length_a   1.000
_cell.length_b   1.000
_cell.length_c   1.000
_cell.angle_alpha   90.00
_cell.angle_beta   90.00
_cell.angle_gamma   90.00
#
_symmetry.space_group_name_H-M   'P 1'
#
loop_
_entity.id
_entity.type
_entity.pdbx_description
1 polymer ?
#
loop_
_entity_poly.entity_id
_entity_poly.type
_entity_poly.pdbx_seq_one_letter_code
_entity_poly.pdbx_strand_id
1 'polypeptide(L)'
;MRLTLMSFHTAQHSTAQHNTAQHSTAQHSTAQHSTTHYSTAQHSTAQHSTAQHSTTLTLTLTLTLTLTLQHSTAQHNTLQHSTAQHNTLQHSTAQHRTAQHSTAQHNTTQYTALQHSTAQHSTEQHSTAQHNTTQYTALQHSTAQHSTAHCTTAQHRTEQHSTAQHSTAQHSTEQNSTAHYTTLQHSTAQHTTAQHSTAQHTTLHYSTAQHNTAQHSTAQHRTEQHSTAQHSTAQHSTAQNRTAQHTTLHYSTAQHSTLQHSTAQHSTAHCTTAQHSIIQHSTAQHSTEQNSTAHYTTLQHSTAQHSTLHYTTLQHSTAQHSTAQHSTLHYTTLQHSIIQHSTAQHSTLHYTTAQHSTAQHSTAQHSTLHYTTLHYTTLHHSTAQHSTAQHSTLHYTTLHYSTAQHSTAQHTTLHYTTAQHNTAQHSTAQHTTLHYTTAQHSTAQHSTAQHTTLHYTTAQHNTAQHSTAQHTTLHYTTAQHSTAQHSTAQHSTLHYTTLQHSIIQHSTAQHSTLHYTTAQHSTAQHSTAQHSTAHYTTLHYTTLHYITAQHSTAQHSTLHYTTLQHSTAQHSTLHYSTAQHSTAQHSTAHYTTLHYSTAQHSTAHYTTLHYTTAQHSTAQHNTAQHSTAHYTTAQHTTLHYSTAQHSTAQHSTLHYSTAQHSTAQHNTAQHSTTQYTTLQHSTAQHSTAQHTSAQQ
;
A
#
# COMPACT_ATOMS: atom_id res chain seq x y z
N MET A 1 -38.89 -35.93 -14.99
CA MET A 1 -40.19 -35.74 -14.30
C MET A 1 -40.25 -34.29 -13.81
N ARG A 2 -41.32 -33.57 -14.18
CA ARG A 2 -42.01 -32.42 -13.52
C ARG A 2 -41.17 -31.36 -12.76
N LEU A 3 -41.19 -30.07 -13.14
CA LEU A 3 -42.26 -29.05 -12.96
C LEU A 3 -42.31 -28.52 -11.49
N THR A 4 -42.49 -27.23 -11.17
CA THR A 4 -43.03 -26.08 -11.97
C THR A 4 -42.68 -24.68 -11.39
N LEU A 5 -42.81 -23.63 -12.23
CA LEU A 5 -43.28 -22.21 -12.02
C LEU A 5 -42.89 -21.42 -10.74
N MET A 6 -42.51 -20.12 -10.77
CA MET A 6 -43.27 -18.87 -11.06
C MET A 6 -44.46 -18.60 -10.12
N SER A 7 -44.90 -17.37 -9.78
CA SER A 7 -44.37 -15.97 -9.86
C SER A 7 -45.43 -15.04 -9.18
N PHE A 8 -45.21 -13.70 -9.15
CA PHE A 8 -46.22 -12.64 -8.87
C PHE A 8 -46.72 -12.52 -7.40
N HIS A 9 -47.16 -11.38 -6.82
CA HIS A 9 -46.94 -9.93 -7.08
C HIS A 9 -47.44 -9.08 -5.87
N THR A 10 -47.72 -7.78 -6.07
CA THR A 10 -48.25 -6.73 -5.14
C THR A 10 -47.20 -6.09 -4.21
N ALA A 11 -46.91 -4.78 -4.22
CA ALA A 11 -47.44 -3.55 -4.84
C ALA A 11 -48.59 -2.79 -4.11
N GLN A 12 -48.57 -1.45 -4.24
CA GLN A 12 -49.44 -0.42 -3.61
C GLN A 12 -49.18 -0.18 -2.10
N HIS A 13 -49.24 1.02 -1.51
CA HIS A 13 -49.45 2.43 -1.96
C HIS A 13 -48.77 3.39 -0.90
N SER A 14 -48.91 4.73 -0.77
CA SER A 14 -49.82 5.75 -1.34
C SER A 14 -49.28 7.20 -1.26
N THR A 15 -49.51 7.99 -2.31
CA THR A 15 -49.96 9.43 -2.34
C THR A 15 -49.48 10.52 -1.34
N ALA A 16 -48.86 11.58 -1.88
CA ALA A 16 -49.25 13.02 -1.79
C ALA A 16 -48.32 13.82 -2.75
N GLN A 17 -48.71 14.61 -3.77
CA GLN A 17 -49.64 15.75 -3.87
C GLN A 17 -49.35 16.92 -2.91
N HIS A 18 -48.72 18.00 -3.41
CA HIS A 18 -49.47 19.19 -3.87
C HIS A 18 -48.58 20.15 -4.72
N ASN A 19 -49.19 21.10 -5.42
CA ASN A 19 -48.54 22.27 -6.05
C ASN A 19 -48.23 23.36 -4.97
N THR A 20 -47.69 24.56 -5.20
CA THR A 20 -47.85 25.54 -6.30
C THR A 20 -46.92 26.74 -6.05
N ALA A 21 -46.62 27.57 -7.07
CA ALA A 21 -46.51 29.06 -7.02
C ALA A 21 -45.55 29.76 -6.00
N GLN A 22 -45.05 30.98 -6.17
CA GLN A 22 -44.99 31.98 -7.26
C GLN A 22 -43.95 33.07 -6.89
N HIS A 23 -43.59 33.92 -7.86
CA HIS A 23 -43.02 35.28 -7.70
C HIS A 23 -41.65 35.44 -6.98
N SER A 24 -40.63 36.15 -7.50
CA SER A 24 -40.51 37.50 -8.12
C SER A 24 -40.15 38.60 -7.11
N THR A 25 -39.48 39.65 -7.61
CA THR A 25 -39.29 40.98 -6.97
C THR A 25 -38.42 41.03 -5.70
N ALA A 26 -37.75 42.14 -5.34
CA ALA A 26 -37.58 43.45 -6.00
C ALA A 26 -36.22 44.11 -5.63
N GLN A 27 -35.96 45.29 -6.19
CA GLN A 27 -34.86 46.19 -5.84
C GLN A 27 -35.02 46.79 -4.43
N HIS A 28 -33.91 46.97 -3.71
CA HIS A 28 -33.47 48.23 -3.07
C HIS A 28 -31.99 48.05 -2.64
N SER A 29 -31.10 49.02 -2.82
CA SER A 29 -30.73 50.10 -1.86
C SER A 29 -30.34 49.57 -0.47
N THR A 30 -29.27 50.06 0.19
CA THR A 30 -28.80 51.45 0.28
C THR A 30 -27.35 51.50 0.82
N ALA A 31 -26.59 52.59 0.55
CA ALA A 31 -25.52 53.17 1.41
C ALA A 31 -24.29 52.30 1.82
N GLN A 32 -23.06 52.80 2.07
CA GLN A 32 -22.47 54.16 2.02
C GLN A 32 -20.93 54.08 2.06
N HIS A 33 -20.22 55.12 1.56
CA HIS A 33 -18.82 55.50 1.88
C HIS A 33 -17.66 54.50 1.62
N SER A 34 -16.38 54.87 1.51
CA SER A 34 -15.66 56.06 0.97
C SER A 34 -14.17 55.65 0.80
N THR A 35 -13.37 55.97 -0.22
CA THR A 35 -13.06 57.20 -1.00
C THR A 35 -12.17 58.24 -0.30
N THR A 36 -10.86 58.16 -0.56
CA THR A 36 -9.87 59.27 -0.65
C THR A 36 -8.63 58.73 -1.39
N HIS A 37 -7.79 59.45 -2.15
CA HIS A 37 -7.52 60.89 -2.33
C HIS A 37 -7.30 61.19 -3.86
N TYR A 38 -7.12 62.42 -4.38
CA TYR A 38 -7.01 63.78 -3.79
C TYR A 38 -7.73 64.83 -4.67
N SER A 39 -7.94 66.03 -4.11
CA SER A 39 -8.51 67.28 -4.71
C SER A 39 -7.67 67.87 -5.87
N THR A 40 -8.05 68.92 -6.62
CA THR A 40 -8.96 70.06 -6.33
C THR A 40 -9.52 70.68 -7.63
N ALA A 41 -10.62 71.44 -7.57
CA ALA A 41 -11.33 72.01 -8.72
C ALA A 41 -11.30 73.56 -8.79
N GLN A 42 -11.61 74.13 -9.97
CA GLN A 42 -12.19 75.47 -10.12
C GLN A 42 -13.27 75.52 -11.22
N HIS A 43 -14.15 76.52 -11.11
CA HIS A 43 -15.29 76.88 -11.97
C HIS A 43 -14.85 77.66 -13.26
N SER A 44 -15.67 78.03 -14.25
CA SER A 44 -17.15 78.09 -14.34
C SER A 44 -17.71 78.10 -15.79
N THR A 45 -18.95 77.58 -15.94
CA THR A 45 -20.08 78.04 -16.80
C THR A 45 -19.89 78.76 -18.16
N ALA A 46 -20.55 78.22 -19.20
CA ALA A 46 -21.23 79.00 -20.25
C ALA A 46 -22.46 78.23 -20.81
N GLN A 47 -23.47 78.95 -21.34
CA GLN A 47 -24.68 78.42 -22.01
C GLN A 47 -25.01 79.27 -23.26
N HIS A 48 -26.14 78.95 -23.93
CA HIS A 48 -26.75 79.57 -25.12
C HIS A 48 -26.08 79.26 -26.47
N SER A 49 -26.76 78.93 -27.59
CA SER A 49 -28.18 78.97 -28.05
C SER A 49 -28.61 80.22 -28.84
N THR A 50 -29.23 79.99 -30.00
CA THR A 50 -30.11 80.92 -30.73
C THR A 50 -31.24 80.17 -31.44
N ALA A 51 -32.41 80.79 -31.48
CA ALA A 51 -33.65 80.35 -32.15
C ALA A 51 -34.54 81.58 -32.39
N GLN A 52 -35.49 81.54 -33.35
CA GLN A 52 -36.81 82.22 -33.41
C GLN A 52 -37.63 81.54 -34.55
N HIS A 53 -38.87 81.05 -34.40
CA HIS A 53 -40.18 81.69 -34.12
C HIS A 53 -40.75 82.52 -35.29
N SER A 54 -41.99 82.29 -35.73
CA SER A 54 -43.25 82.83 -35.13
C SER A 54 -44.50 81.96 -35.47
N THR A 55 -45.27 81.41 -34.52
CA THR A 55 -46.45 81.94 -33.76
C THR A 55 -47.81 82.03 -34.48
N THR A 56 -48.85 81.39 -33.92
CA THR A 56 -50.29 81.76 -33.89
C THR A 56 -50.96 81.02 -32.71
N LEU A 57 -52.13 81.46 -32.22
CA LEU A 57 -52.65 81.18 -30.86
C LEU A 57 -53.90 80.28 -30.75
N THR A 58 -54.33 80.04 -29.51
CA THR A 58 -55.40 79.15 -28.96
C THR A 58 -56.84 79.72 -29.10
N LEU A 59 -57.94 78.97 -28.86
CA LEU A 59 -58.51 78.68 -27.51
C LEU A 59 -59.58 77.53 -27.46
N THR A 60 -59.42 76.64 -26.46
CA THR A 60 -60.40 75.80 -25.68
C THR A 60 -61.86 75.53 -26.11
N LEU A 61 -62.31 74.26 -25.97
CA LEU A 61 -63.09 73.78 -24.80
C LEU A 61 -63.01 72.23 -24.65
N THR A 62 -63.75 71.60 -23.71
CA THR A 62 -63.45 70.27 -23.12
C THR A 62 -64.63 69.26 -23.10
N LEU A 63 -64.28 67.96 -22.95
CA LEU A 63 -65.14 66.81 -22.55
C LEU A 63 -66.22 66.34 -23.60
N THR A 64 -66.65 65.07 -23.70
CA THR A 64 -66.40 63.83 -22.93
C THR A 64 -66.55 62.55 -23.83
N LEU A 65 -65.93 61.43 -23.40
CA LEU A 65 -66.31 60.00 -23.60
C LEU A 65 -66.47 59.34 -25.01
N THR A 66 -65.54 58.39 -25.29
CA THR A 66 -65.70 57.03 -25.88
C THR A 66 -66.35 56.71 -27.24
N LEU A 67 -65.60 55.92 -28.03
CA LEU A 67 -66.00 54.78 -28.91
C LEU A 67 -66.79 55.03 -30.22
N THR A 68 -66.19 54.71 -31.39
CA THR A 68 -66.48 53.45 -32.17
C THR A 68 -65.72 53.32 -33.53
N LEU A 69 -65.54 52.05 -33.96
CA LEU A 69 -65.49 51.44 -35.32
C LEU A 69 -64.68 51.97 -36.55
N GLN A 70 -63.84 51.05 -37.06
CA GLN A 70 -63.73 50.51 -38.46
C GLN A 70 -63.14 51.27 -39.69
N HIS A 71 -62.29 50.50 -40.41
CA HIS A 71 -62.00 50.45 -41.86
C HIS A 71 -61.30 51.66 -42.54
N SER A 72 -60.07 51.52 -43.07
CA SER A 72 -59.62 50.86 -44.33
C SER A 72 -59.49 51.90 -45.48
N THR A 73 -58.54 51.84 -46.45
CA THR A 73 -57.82 50.71 -47.09
C THR A 73 -56.37 51.01 -47.51
N ALA A 74 -55.47 50.01 -47.41
CA ALA A 74 -54.46 49.52 -48.40
C ALA A 74 -53.46 50.49 -49.10
N GLN A 75 -52.25 50.09 -49.55
CA GLN A 75 -51.56 48.78 -49.69
C GLN A 75 -50.20 48.82 -48.92
N HIS A 76 -49.11 48.02 -49.11
CA HIS A 76 -48.72 46.91 -50.00
C HIS A 76 -47.68 45.97 -49.31
N ASN A 77 -47.19 44.95 -50.01
CA ASN A 77 -46.24 43.90 -49.56
C ASN A 77 -44.81 44.12 -50.15
N THR A 78 -43.73 43.38 -49.79
CA THR A 78 -43.54 42.04 -49.18
C THR A 78 -42.22 42.04 -48.37
N LEU A 79 -41.82 41.09 -47.50
CA LEU A 79 -41.72 39.63 -47.72
C LEU A 79 -41.64 38.83 -46.39
N GLN A 80 -42.34 37.69 -46.35
CA GLN A 80 -42.41 36.61 -45.33
C GLN A 80 -41.68 36.76 -43.98
N HIS A 81 -42.48 37.03 -42.93
CA HIS A 81 -42.23 36.55 -41.57
C HIS A 81 -43.35 35.55 -41.21
N SER A 82 -43.03 34.36 -40.68
CA SER A 82 -44.02 33.29 -40.41
C SER A 82 -44.15 33.03 -38.91
N THR A 83 -44.93 33.86 -38.23
CA THR A 83 -45.25 33.70 -36.81
C THR A 83 -46.41 32.71 -36.65
N ALA A 84 -46.11 31.45 -36.33
CA ALA A 84 -47.13 30.44 -36.10
C ALA A 84 -47.58 30.45 -34.62
N GLN A 85 -48.79 30.93 -34.35
CA GLN A 85 -49.45 30.81 -33.04
C GLN A 85 -50.52 29.71 -33.10
N HIS A 86 -50.50 28.84 -32.09
CA HIS A 86 -51.38 27.68 -31.87
C HIS A 86 -51.58 26.70 -33.04
N ASN A 87 -51.00 25.50 -32.90
CA ASN A 87 -51.53 24.28 -33.51
C ASN A 87 -51.72 23.20 -32.43
N THR A 88 -52.92 22.64 -32.39
CA THR A 88 -53.26 21.46 -31.59
C THR A 88 -53.56 20.33 -32.56
N LEU A 89 -52.57 19.49 -32.84
CA LEU A 89 -52.67 18.47 -33.89
C LEU A 89 -53.04 17.10 -33.29
N GLN A 90 -54.27 16.67 -33.56
CA GLN A 90 -54.71 15.29 -33.34
C GLN A 90 -54.51 14.49 -34.63
N HIS A 91 -53.80 13.37 -34.55
CA HIS A 91 -53.44 12.44 -35.62
C HIS A 91 -52.98 13.07 -36.95
N SER A 92 -51.66 13.13 -37.16
CA SER A 92 -51.09 13.38 -38.49
C SER A 92 -50.07 12.31 -38.89
N THR A 93 -50.10 11.92 -40.16
CA THR A 93 -49.09 11.09 -40.81
C THR A 93 -48.66 11.81 -42.09
N ALA A 94 -47.37 12.11 -42.24
CA ALA A 94 -46.86 12.81 -43.42
C ALA A 94 -45.52 12.21 -43.88
N GLN A 95 -45.35 12.06 -45.19
CA GLN A 95 -44.23 11.31 -45.76
C GLN A 95 -42.97 12.17 -45.90
N HIS A 96 -43.11 13.44 -46.30
CA HIS A 96 -42.00 14.37 -46.41
C HIS A 96 -42.36 15.76 -45.85
N ARG A 97 -41.47 16.36 -45.07
CA ARG A 97 -41.54 17.75 -44.62
C ARG A 97 -40.18 18.42 -44.71
N THR A 98 -40.12 19.54 -45.44
CA THR A 98 -38.91 20.37 -45.57
C THR A 98 -39.26 21.81 -45.20
N ALA A 99 -38.50 22.43 -44.28
CA ALA A 99 -38.73 23.82 -43.85
C ALA A 99 -37.42 24.55 -43.50
N GLN A 100 -37.19 25.73 -44.07
CA GLN A 100 -35.93 26.45 -43.84
C GLN A 100 -35.92 27.17 -42.49
N HIS A 101 -36.99 27.89 -42.16
CA HIS A 101 -37.14 28.56 -40.86
C HIS A 101 -38.54 28.30 -40.29
N SER A 102 -38.61 27.97 -38.99
CA SER A 102 -39.88 27.83 -38.28
C SER A 102 -39.75 28.30 -36.83
N THR A 103 -40.69 29.14 -36.38
CA THR A 103 -40.78 29.62 -35.01
C THR A 103 -42.20 29.40 -34.50
N ALA A 104 -42.35 28.68 -33.39
CA ALA A 104 -43.63 28.40 -32.76
C ALA A 104 -43.58 28.65 -31.25
N GLN A 105 -44.60 29.31 -30.68
CA GLN A 105 -44.63 29.58 -29.24
C GLN A 105 -45.16 28.38 -28.45
N HIS A 106 -46.25 27.77 -28.93
CA HIS A 106 -46.86 26.59 -28.32
C HIS A 106 -47.22 25.56 -29.39
N ASN A 107 -46.65 24.37 -29.29
CA ASN A 107 -46.92 23.22 -30.14
C ASN A 107 -47.38 22.05 -29.27
N THR A 108 -48.55 21.46 -29.58
CA THR A 108 -49.07 20.29 -28.87
C THR A 108 -49.57 19.25 -29.86
N THR A 109 -48.95 18.07 -29.84
CA THR A 109 -49.26 16.95 -30.73
C THR A 109 -49.54 15.68 -29.93
N GLN A 110 -50.66 15.03 -30.22
CA GLN A 110 -50.99 13.76 -29.55
C GLN A 110 -50.33 12.56 -30.27
N TYR A 111 -50.40 12.53 -31.59
CA TYR A 111 -49.77 11.50 -32.41
C TYR A 111 -49.27 12.08 -33.73
N THR A 112 -47.96 11.99 -33.94
CA THR A 112 -47.28 12.38 -35.18
C THR A 112 -46.42 11.24 -35.68
N ALA A 113 -46.65 10.81 -36.91
CA ALA A 113 -45.80 9.87 -37.63
C ALA A 113 -45.22 10.54 -38.88
N LEU A 114 -43.88 10.49 -39.04
CA LEU A 114 -43.20 11.15 -40.15
C LEU A 114 -42.12 10.25 -40.77
N GLN A 115 -42.10 10.11 -42.09
CA GLN A 115 -41.03 9.34 -42.74
C GLN A 115 -39.76 10.20 -42.88
N HIS A 116 -39.86 11.43 -43.40
CA HIS A 116 -38.69 12.31 -43.55
C HIS A 116 -38.96 13.76 -43.10
N SER A 117 -38.15 14.27 -42.16
CA SER A 117 -38.05 15.69 -41.82
C SER A 117 -36.67 16.24 -42.17
N THR A 118 -36.62 17.40 -42.83
CA THR A 118 -35.40 18.21 -42.97
C THR A 118 -35.71 19.66 -42.63
N ALA A 119 -34.98 20.26 -41.70
CA ALA A 119 -35.10 21.69 -41.43
C ALA A 119 -33.76 22.37 -41.11
N GLN A 120 -33.66 23.67 -41.43
CA GLN A 120 -32.45 24.44 -41.16
C GLN A 120 -32.52 25.13 -39.79
N HIS A 121 -33.60 25.85 -39.48
CA HIS A 121 -33.79 26.50 -38.18
C HIS A 121 -35.18 26.21 -37.59
N SER A 122 -35.20 25.71 -36.36
CA SER A 122 -36.42 25.49 -35.56
C SER A 122 -36.27 26.11 -34.18
N THR A 123 -37.21 26.98 -33.79
CA THR A 123 -37.27 27.61 -32.48
C THR A 123 -38.65 27.39 -31.86
N GLU A 124 -38.71 26.67 -30.73
CA GLU A 124 -39.97 26.42 -29.99
C GLU A 124 -39.86 26.92 -28.54
N GLN A 125 -40.86 27.67 -28.04
CA GLN A 125 -40.86 28.03 -26.60
C GLN A 125 -41.38 26.85 -25.76
N HIS A 126 -42.55 26.32 -26.09
CA HIS A 126 -43.12 25.13 -25.43
C HIS A 126 -43.57 24.09 -26.46
N SER A 127 -42.97 22.90 -26.36
CA SER A 127 -43.28 21.75 -27.21
C SER A 127 -43.71 20.57 -26.34
N THR A 128 -44.89 20.01 -26.62
CA THR A 128 -45.43 18.84 -25.91
C THR A 128 -45.92 17.79 -26.90
N ALA A 129 -45.33 16.60 -26.83
CA ALA A 129 -45.68 15.46 -27.68
C ALA A 129 -46.03 14.23 -26.83
N GLN A 130 -47.20 13.62 -27.04
CA GLN A 130 -47.49 12.32 -26.42
C GLN A 130 -46.79 11.19 -27.18
N HIS A 131 -47.04 11.06 -28.49
CA HIS A 131 -46.35 10.09 -29.34
C HIS A 131 -45.77 10.75 -30.59
N ASN A 132 -44.46 10.62 -30.78
CA ASN A 132 -43.75 11.05 -31.98
C ASN A 132 -42.88 9.93 -32.54
N THR A 133 -43.12 9.54 -33.79
CA THR A 133 -42.34 8.52 -34.51
C THR A 133 -41.76 9.11 -35.79
N THR A 134 -40.43 9.15 -35.91
CA THR A 134 -39.76 9.61 -37.14
C THR A 134 -38.80 8.55 -37.70
N GLN A 135 -38.85 8.29 -39.01
CA GLN A 135 -37.86 7.39 -39.62
C GLN A 135 -36.55 8.15 -39.88
N TYR A 136 -36.61 9.32 -40.53
CA TYR A 136 -35.46 10.17 -40.80
C TYR A 136 -35.74 11.61 -40.34
N THR A 137 -34.78 12.21 -39.64
CA THR A 137 -34.84 13.61 -39.19
C THR A 137 -33.47 14.26 -39.23
N ALA A 138 -33.32 15.31 -40.04
CA ALA A 138 -32.11 16.13 -40.13
C ALA A 138 -32.41 17.58 -39.74
N LEU A 139 -31.71 18.12 -38.73
CA LEU A 139 -31.92 19.48 -38.22
C LEU A 139 -30.57 20.21 -38.04
N GLN A 140 -30.40 21.36 -38.69
CA GLN A 140 -29.17 22.15 -38.55
C GLN A 140 -29.14 22.91 -37.21
N HIS A 141 -30.18 23.66 -36.89
CA HIS A 141 -30.31 24.40 -35.62
C HIS A 141 -31.67 24.16 -34.95
N SER A 142 -31.63 23.70 -33.71
CA SER A 142 -32.77 23.53 -32.82
C SER A 142 -32.59 24.38 -31.57
N THR A 143 -33.60 25.17 -31.19
CA THR A 143 -33.66 25.88 -29.91
C THR A 143 -35.02 25.64 -29.23
N ALA A 144 -35.03 25.07 -28.02
CA ALA A 144 -36.26 24.82 -27.25
C ALA A 144 -36.16 25.33 -25.81
N GLN A 145 -37.08 26.17 -25.34
CA GLN A 145 -37.07 26.54 -23.91
C GLN A 145 -37.59 25.39 -23.04
N HIS A 146 -38.76 24.83 -23.38
CA HIS A 146 -39.34 23.66 -22.74
C HIS A 146 -39.77 22.62 -23.78
N SER A 147 -39.20 21.42 -23.70
CA SER A 147 -39.61 20.24 -24.48
C SER A 147 -40.02 19.11 -23.55
N THR A 148 -41.22 18.56 -23.75
CA THR A 148 -41.74 17.41 -22.99
C THR A 148 -42.27 16.35 -23.95
N ALA A 149 -41.73 15.13 -23.85
CA ALA A 149 -42.14 13.99 -24.66
C ALA A 149 -42.48 12.77 -23.79
N HIS A 150 -43.69 12.21 -23.95
CA HIS A 150 -44.04 10.96 -23.27
C HIS A 150 -43.43 9.75 -24.00
N CYS A 151 -43.49 9.72 -25.33
CA CYS A 151 -42.95 8.64 -26.15
C CYS A 151 -42.37 9.18 -27.46
N THR A 152 -41.04 9.05 -27.62
CA THR A 152 -40.31 9.36 -28.85
C THR A 152 -39.69 8.08 -29.41
N THR A 153 -39.84 7.85 -30.72
CA THR A 153 -39.13 6.77 -31.44
C THR A 153 -38.51 7.34 -32.71
N ALA A 154 -37.20 7.16 -32.90
CA ALA A 154 -36.46 7.65 -34.07
C ALA A 154 -35.55 6.56 -34.66
N GLN A 155 -35.62 6.31 -35.98
CA GLN A 155 -34.68 5.38 -36.63
C GLN A 155 -33.36 6.05 -37.00
N HIS A 156 -33.40 7.26 -37.57
CA HIS A 156 -32.23 8.05 -37.96
C HIS A 156 -32.42 9.53 -37.61
N ARG A 157 -31.71 9.99 -36.57
CA ARG A 157 -31.66 11.40 -36.14
C ARG A 157 -30.27 11.98 -36.38
N THR A 158 -30.19 13.12 -37.05
CA THR A 158 -28.95 13.89 -37.24
C THR A 158 -29.17 15.34 -36.87
N GLU A 159 -28.49 15.84 -35.84
CA GLU A 159 -28.58 17.23 -35.38
C GLU A 159 -27.21 17.90 -35.31
N GLN A 160 -27.05 19.04 -35.98
CA GLN A 160 -25.79 19.78 -35.97
C GLN A 160 -25.67 20.64 -34.70
N HIS A 161 -26.67 21.48 -34.42
CA HIS A 161 -26.75 22.26 -33.18
C HIS A 161 -28.12 22.12 -32.53
N SER A 162 -28.14 21.71 -31.26
CA SER A 162 -29.34 21.61 -30.44
C SER A 162 -29.10 22.27 -29.08
N THR A 163 -29.91 23.27 -28.75
CA THR A 163 -29.85 23.99 -27.47
C THR A 163 -31.20 23.97 -26.79
N ALA A 164 -31.25 23.57 -25.51
CA ALA A 164 -32.49 23.67 -24.74
C ALA A 164 -32.27 24.03 -23.26
N GLN A 165 -33.28 24.62 -22.64
CA GLN A 165 -33.23 24.93 -21.20
C GLN A 165 -33.81 23.78 -20.37
N HIS A 166 -35.01 23.30 -20.70
CA HIS A 166 -35.63 22.14 -20.04
C HIS A 166 -36.06 21.11 -21.06
N SER A 167 -35.55 19.88 -20.92
CA SER A 167 -35.98 18.72 -21.70
C SER A 167 -36.37 17.57 -20.77
N THR A 168 -37.60 17.07 -20.93
CA THR A 168 -38.14 15.94 -20.16
C THR A 168 -38.63 14.86 -21.12
N ALA A 169 -38.13 13.63 -20.97
CA ALA A 169 -38.54 12.48 -21.76
C ALA A 169 -38.89 11.29 -20.86
N GLN A 170 -40.10 10.73 -21.00
CA GLN A 170 -40.48 9.52 -20.25
C GLN A 170 -39.94 8.27 -20.94
N HIS A 171 -40.26 8.08 -22.22
CA HIS A 171 -39.69 7.01 -23.04
C HIS A 171 -39.09 7.58 -24.33
N SER A 172 -37.80 7.32 -24.56
CA SER A 172 -37.14 7.56 -25.85
C SER A 172 -36.45 6.31 -26.35
N THR A 173 -36.69 5.96 -27.62
CA THR A 173 -36.04 4.84 -28.31
C THR A 173 -35.40 5.34 -29.60
N GLU A 174 -34.07 5.29 -29.70
CA GLU A 174 -33.32 5.78 -30.87
C GLU A 174 -32.46 4.67 -31.49
N GLN A 175 -32.66 4.40 -32.78
CA GLN A 175 -31.90 3.36 -33.47
C GLN A 175 -30.50 3.87 -33.86
N ASN A 176 -30.45 4.98 -34.61
CA ASN A 176 -29.21 5.66 -34.98
C ASN A 176 -29.35 7.17 -34.71
N SER A 177 -28.51 7.71 -33.84
CA SER A 177 -28.54 9.11 -33.43
C SER A 177 -27.15 9.73 -33.53
N THR A 178 -27.04 10.85 -34.26
CA THR A 178 -25.79 11.61 -34.44
C THR A 178 -26.02 13.07 -34.07
N ALA A 179 -25.33 13.53 -33.02
CA ALA A 179 -25.33 14.93 -32.60
C ALA A 179 -23.93 15.54 -32.72
N HIS A 180 -23.79 16.75 -33.25
CA HIS A 180 -22.50 17.45 -33.25
C HIS A 180 -22.37 18.39 -32.04
N TYR A 181 -23.34 19.27 -31.80
CA TYR A 181 -23.37 20.14 -30.62
C TYR A 181 -24.71 20.05 -29.89
N THR A 182 -24.67 19.63 -28.62
CA THR A 182 -25.85 19.60 -27.74
C THR A 182 -25.57 20.35 -26.43
N THR A 183 -26.33 21.40 -26.16
CA THR A 183 -26.25 22.19 -24.92
C THR A 183 -27.59 22.15 -24.20
N LEU A 184 -27.61 21.64 -22.96
CA LEU A 184 -28.85 21.46 -22.20
C LEU A 184 -28.67 21.84 -20.74
N GLN A 185 -29.46 22.79 -20.24
CA GLN A 185 -29.39 23.23 -18.84
C GLN A 185 -29.97 22.15 -17.91
N HIS A 186 -31.21 21.69 -18.15
CA HIS A 186 -31.85 20.64 -17.36
C HIS A 186 -32.38 19.52 -18.25
N SER A 187 -31.81 18.33 -18.08
CA SER A 187 -32.24 17.08 -18.70
C SER A 187 -32.83 16.13 -17.65
N THR A 188 -34.05 15.63 -17.88
CA THR A 188 -34.64 14.53 -17.10
C THR A 188 -35.16 13.44 -18.04
N ALA A 189 -34.64 12.22 -17.91
CA ALA A 189 -35.07 11.06 -18.68
C ALA A 189 -35.47 9.90 -17.76
N GLN A 190 -36.66 9.30 -17.96
CA GLN A 190 -37.05 8.11 -17.21
C GLN A 190 -36.49 6.84 -17.86
N HIS A 191 -36.80 6.59 -19.13
CA HIS A 191 -36.31 5.43 -19.89
C HIS A 191 -35.76 5.86 -21.26
N THR A 192 -34.43 5.80 -21.42
CA THR A 192 -33.76 5.99 -22.70
C THR A 192 -33.18 4.65 -23.17
N THR A 193 -33.50 4.26 -24.40
CA THR A 193 -32.92 3.09 -25.07
C THR A 193 -32.30 3.52 -26.39
N ALA A 194 -31.01 3.20 -26.62
CA ALA A 194 -30.30 3.53 -27.86
C ALA A 194 -29.57 2.31 -28.43
N GLN A 195 -29.70 2.03 -29.74
CA GLN A 195 -28.83 1.06 -30.40
C GLN A 195 -27.47 1.68 -30.73
N HIS A 196 -27.45 2.76 -31.52
CA HIS A 196 -26.24 3.51 -31.85
C HIS A 196 -26.43 5.00 -31.58
N SER A 197 -25.68 5.55 -30.62
CA SER A 197 -25.64 6.97 -30.31
C SER A 197 -24.22 7.52 -30.45
N THR A 198 -24.05 8.57 -31.25
CA THR A 198 -22.76 9.27 -31.45
C THR A 198 -22.93 10.76 -31.17
N ALA A 199 -22.15 11.29 -30.23
CA ALA A 199 -22.14 12.72 -29.89
C ALA A 199 -20.72 13.29 -29.98
N GLN A 200 -20.54 14.40 -30.72
CA GLN A 200 -19.23 15.08 -30.77
C GLN A 200 -19.03 15.96 -29.53
N HIS A 201 -19.87 16.97 -29.33
CA HIS A 201 -19.84 17.87 -28.19
C HIS A 201 -21.18 17.87 -27.43
N THR A 202 -21.14 17.58 -26.13
CA THR A 202 -22.30 17.58 -25.25
C THR A 202 -21.98 18.32 -23.95
N THR A 203 -22.74 19.38 -23.67
CA THR A 203 -22.62 20.19 -22.45
C THR A 203 -23.93 20.13 -21.67
N LEU A 204 -23.90 19.54 -20.48
CA LEU A 204 -25.06 19.38 -19.60
C LEU A 204 -24.80 20.10 -18.27
N HIS A 205 -25.69 20.99 -17.84
CA HIS A 205 -25.57 21.61 -16.52
C HIS A 205 -26.13 20.69 -15.43
N TYR A 206 -27.34 20.18 -15.63
CA TYR A 206 -27.98 19.15 -14.81
C TYR A 206 -28.55 18.04 -15.69
N SER A 207 -28.16 16.79 -15.41
CA SER A 207 -28.68 15.60 -16.09
C SER A 207 -29.11 14.55 -15.08
N THR A 208 -30.38 14.15 -15.12
CA THR A 208 -30.94 13.06 -14.31
C THR A 208 -31.51 11.98 -15.22
N ALA A 209 -31.06 10.74 -15.05
CA ALA A 209 -31.59 9.57 -15.76
C ALA A 209 -32.01 8.46 -14.79
N GLN A 210 -33.22 7.92 -14.91
CA GLN A 210 -33.62 6.75 -14.11
C GLN A 210 -33.09 5.46 -14.73
N HIS A 211 -33.38 5.20 -16.01
CA HIS A 211 -32.89 4.05 -16.76
C HIS A 211 -32.30 4.49 -18.11
N ASN A 212 -31.02 4.23 -18.32
CA ASN A 212 -30.36 4.42 -19.61
C ASN A 212 -29.79 3.07 -20.09
N THR A 213 -30.17 2.64 -21.28
CA THR A 213 -29.69 1.40 -21.92
C THR A 213 -29.13 1.71 -23.29
N ALA A 214 -27.84 1.42 -23.52
CA ALA A 214 -27.18 1.63 -24.81
C ALA A 214 -26.49 0.36 -25.30
N GLN A 215 -26.68 -0.01 -26.57
CA GLN A 215 -25.84 -1.04 -27.19
C GLN A 215 -24.47 -0.46 -27.56
N HIS A 216 -24.45 0.64 -28.31
CA HIS A 216 -23.24 1.38 -28.66
C HIS A 216 -23.42 2.88 -28.39
N SER A 217 -22.58 3.44 -27.52
CA SER A 217 -22.54 4.87 -27.22
C SER A 217 -21.12 5.43 -27.39
N THR A 218 -20.97 6.38 -28.31
CA THR A 218 -19.70 7.07 -28.58
C THR A 218 -19.81 8.57 -28.28
N ALA A 219 -18.91 9.11 -27.46
CA ALA A 219 -18.86 10.54 -27.13
C ALA A 219 -17.43 11.10 -27.26
N GLN A 220 -17.22 12.15 -28.07
CA GLN A 220 -15.88 12.76 -28.19
C GLN A 220 -15.57 13.75 -27.06
N HIS A 221 -16.51 14.65 -26.74
CA HIS A 221 -16.40 15.65 -25.68
C HIS A 221 -17.71 15.74 -24.90
N ARG A 222 -17.68 15.36 -23.61
CA ARG A 222 -18.82 15.45 -22.70
C ARG A 222 -18.43 16.23 -21.44
N THR A 223 -19.06 17.38 -21.26
CA THR A 223 -18.89 18.26 -20.09
C THR A 223 -20.17 18.25 -19.27
N GLU A 224 -20.07 17.93 -17.99
CA GLU A 224 -21.21 17.87 -17.05
C GLU A 224 -20.88 18.65 -15.77
N GLN A 225 -21.78 19.50 -15.27
CA GLN A 225 -21.66 19.96 -13.88
C GLN A 225 -22.23 18.90 -12.94
N HIS A 226 -23.53 18.60 -13.03
CA HIS A 226 -24.19 17.58 -12.22
C HIS A 226 -24.82 16.49 -13.08
N SER A 227 -24.36 15.25 -12.91
CA SER A 227 -24.86 14.07 -13.62
C SER A 227 -25.26 12.98 -12.61
N THR A 228 -26.53 12.59 -12.60
CA THR A 228 -27.07 11.52 -11.73
C THR A 228 -27.77 10.47 -12.58
N ALA A 229 -27.35 9.21 -12.46
CA ALA A 229 -27.99 8.09 -13.13
C ALA A 229 -28.29 6.95 -12.14
N GLN A 230 -29.54 6.53 -12.04
CA GLN A 230 -29.94 5.44 -11.14
C GLN A 230 -29.52 4.08 -11.70
N HIS A 231 -29.94 3.76 -12.93
CA HIS A 231 -29.53 2.56 -13.65
C HIS A 231 -28.93 2.91 -15.01
N SER A 232 -27.67 2.53 -15.24
CA SER A 232 -26.97 2.66 -16.52
C SER A 232 -26.50 1.30 -17.00
N THR A 233 -26.94 0.87 -18.19
CA THR A 233 -26.51 -0.39 -18.83
C THR A 233 -25.92 -0.10 -20.20
N ALA A 234 -24.68 -0.54 -20.45
CA ALA A 234 -24.00 -0.39 -21.73
C ALA A 234 -23.38 -1.71 -22.21
N GLN A 235 -23.60 -2.09 -23.48
CA GLN A 235 -22.80 -3.15 -24.09
C GLN A 235 -21.43 -2.59 -24.49
N HIS A 236 -21.39 -1.50 -25.27
CA HIS A 236 -20.18 -0.79 -25.64
C HIS A 236 -20.31 0.71 -25.37
N SER A 237 -19.43 1.25 -24.53
CA SER A 237 -19.32 2.69 -24.28
C SER A 237 -17.90 3.18 -24.58
N THR A 238 -17.79 4.19 -25.43
CA THR A 238 -16.53 4.83 -25.81
C THR A 238 -16.62 6.33 -25.57
N ALA A 239 -15.77 6.86 -24.69
CA ALA A 239 -15.69 8.28 -24.40
C ALA A 239 -14.25 8.79 -24.57
N GLN A 240 -14.05 9.81 -25.40
CA GLN A 240 -12.71 10.36 -25.62
C GLN A 240 -12.35 11.40 -24.56
N ASN A 241 -13.21 12.37 -24.29
CA ASN A 241 -13.01 13.36 -23.23
C ASN A 241 -14.27 13.50 -22.38
N ARG A 242 -14.19 13.17 -21.09
CA ARG A 242 -15.24 13.45 -20.11
C ARG A 242 -14.73 14.36 -19.00
N THR A 243 -15.41 15.47 -18.78
CA THR A 243 -15.18 16.38 -17.65
C THR A 243 -16.45 16.47 -16.82
N ALA A 244 -16.36 16.18 -15.52
CA ALA A 244 -17.48 16.25 -14.59
C ALA A 244 -17.11 16.97 -13.29
N GLN A 245 -17.98 17.84 -12.78
CA GLN A 245 -17.84 18.35 -11.41
C GLN A 245 -18.39 17.32 -10.41
N HIS A 246 -19.64 16.90 -10.58
CA HIS A 246 -20.29 15.88 -9.74
C HIS A 246 -20.95 14.80 -10.61
N THR A 247 -20.52 13.54 -10.45
CA THR A 247 -21.18 12.37 -11.02
C THR A 247 -21.62 11.41 -9.92
N THR A 248 -22.89 11.02 -9.93
CA THR A 248 -23.45 9.97 -9.05
C THR A 248 -24.07 8.86 -9.89
N LEU A 249 -23.63 7.62 -9.66
CA LEU A 249 -24.17 6.40 -10.28
C LEU A 249 -24.61 5.44 -9.17
N HIS A 250 -25.86 4.93 -9.21
CA HIS A 250 -26.33 3.97 -8.19
C HIS A 250 -26.22 2.51 -8.61
N TYR A 251 -26.39 2.23 -9.91
CA TYR A 251 -26.16 0.92 -10.52
C TYR A 251 -25.62 1.13 -11.94
N SER A 252 -24.44 0.58 -12.22
CA SER A 252 -23.80 0.70 -13.53
C SER A 252 -23.29 -0.66 -14.00
N THR A 253 -23.78 -1.14 -15.14
CA THR A 253 -23.35 -2.40 -15.77
C THR A 253 -22.77 -2.12 -17.16
N ALA A 254 -21.50 -2.47 -17.37
CA ALA A 254 -20.81 -2.31 -18.65
C ALA A 254 -20.18 -3.64 -19.12
N GLN A 255 -20.47 -4.08 -20.35
CA GLN A 255 -19.74 -5.21 -20.94
C GLN A 255 -18.36 -4.74 -21.42
N HIS A 256 -18.31 -3.64 -22.19
CA HIS A 256 -17.08 -2.98 -22.62
C HIS A 256 -17.16 -1.46 -22.41
N SER A 257 -16.25 -0.92 -21.62
CA SER A 257 -16.06 0.51 -21.39
C SER A 257 -14.65 0.93 -21.83
N THR A 258 -14.56 1.99 -22.62
CA THR A 258 -13.29 2.62 -23.01
C THR A 258 -13.36 4.13 -22.78
N LEU A 259 -12.39 4.67 -22.05
CA LEU A 259 -12.36 6.07 -21.60
C LEU A 259 -10.95 6.63 -21.78
N GLN A 260 -10.76 7.53 -22.74
CA GLN A 260 -9.43 8.06 -23.08
C GLN A 260 -8.98 9.11 -22.07
N HIS A 261 -9.74 10.18 -21.88
CA HIS A 261 -9.48 11.22 -20.87
C HIS A 261 -10.71 11.43 -19.99
N SER A 262 -10.50 11.38 -18.68
CA SER A 262 -11.52 11.59 -17.66
C SER A 262 -11.01 12.53 -16.57
N THR A 263 -11.75 13.59 -16.30
CA THR A 263 -11.49 14.53 -15.21
C THR A 263 -12.75 14.66 -14.35
N ALA A 264 -12.66 14.30 -13.07
CA ALA A 264 -13.75 14.41 -12.11
C ALA A 264 -13.33 15.20 -10.86
N GLN A 265 -14.14 16.16 -10.40
CA GLN A 265 -13.95 16.69 -9.03
C GLN A 265 -14.51 15.71 -8.01
N HIS A 266 -15.78 15.33 -8.13
CA HIS A 266 -16.42 14.34 -7.27
C HIS A 266 -17.11 13.26 -8.12
N SER A 267 -16.66 12.01 -7.95
CA SER A 267 -17.28 10.83 -8.54
C SER A 267 -17.69 9.87 -7.43
N THR A 268 -18.99 9.59 -7.32
CA THR A 268 -19.53 8.54 -6.44
C THR A 268 -20.22 7.50 -7.30
N ALA A 269 -19.84 6.23 -7.13
CA ALA A 269 -20.52 5.13 -7.78
C ALA A 269 -20.81 4.00 -6.79
N HIS A 270 -22.06 3.57 -6.74
CA HIS A 270 -22.49 2.36 -6.06
C HIS A 270 -22.76 1.27 -7.08
N CYS A 271 -22.62 0.01 -6.66
CA CYS A 271 -23.02 -1.20 -7.40
C CYS A 271 -22.58 -1.19 -8.87
N THR A 272 -21.27 -1.05 -9.07
CA THR A 272 -20.61 -1.06 -10.39
C THR A 272 -20.25 -2.49 -10.79
N THR A 273 -20.55 -2.87 -12.03
CA THR A 273 -20.16 -4.16 -12.62
C THR A 273 -19.60 -3.94 -14.03
N ALA A 274 -18.33 -4.29 -14.23
CA ALA A 274 -17.65 -4.13 -15.52
C ALA A 274 -16.99 -5.46 -15.96
N GLN A 275 -17.33 -5.97 -17.14
CA GLN A 275 -16.59 -7.11 -17.69
C GLN A 275 -15.24 -6.66 -18.24
N HIS A 276 -15.22 -5.64 -19.12
CA HIS A 276 -14.00 -5.03 -19.62
C HIS A 276 -14.03 -3.50 -19.45
N SER A 277 -13.04 -2.94 -18.78
CA SER A 277 -12.86 -1.50 -18.60
C SER A 277 -11.43 -1.09 -18.97
N ILE A 278 -11.28 -0.13 -19.90
CA ILE A 278 -9.99 0.44 -20.29
C ILE A 278 -10.05 1.95 -20.06
N ILE A 279 -9.20 2.45 -19.16
CA ILE A 279 -9.09 3.86 -18.80
C ILE A 279 -7.66 4.31 -19.09
N GLN A 280 -7.48 5.24 -20.03
CA GLN A 280 -6.15 5.68 -20.46
C GLN A 280 -5.62 6.78 -19.53
N HIS A 281 -6.38 7.86 -19.34
CA HIS A 281 -6.03 8.94 -18.41
C HIS A 281 -7.22 9.29 -17.52
N SER A 282 -7.05 9.14 -16.21
CA SER A 282 -8.03 9.54 -15.19
C SER A 282 -7.42 10.50 -14.19
N THR A 283 -8.10 11.61 -13.93
CA THR A 283 -7.79 12.55 -12.85
C THR A 283 -9.03 12.72 -11.98
N ALA A 284 -8.92 12.41 -10.69
CA ALA A 284 -9.98 12.58 -9.70
C ALA A 284 -9.49 13.43 -8.53
N GLN A 285 -10.28 14.42 -8.08
CA GLN A 285 -10.06 15.01 -6.76
C GLN A 285 -10.59 14.03 -5.69
N HIS A 286 -11.88 13.69 -5.74
CA HIS A 286 -12.49 12.69 -4.87
C HIS A 286 -13.22 11.62 -5.70
N SER A 287 -12.81 10.37 -5.53
CA SER A 287 -13.51 9.19 -6.05
C SER A 287 -13.93 8.28 -4.89
N THR A 288 -15.19 7.85 -4.90
CA THR A 288 -15.72 6.84 -3.98
C THR A 288 -16.49 5.78 -4.76
N GLU A 289 -15.99 4.55 -4.72
CA GLU A 289 -16.65 3.37 -5.29
C GLU A 289 -17.09 2.41 -4.17
N GLN A 290 -18.35 1.96 -4.22
CA GLN A 290 -18.93 1.01 -3.28
C GLN A 290 -19.56 -0.17 -4.03
N ASN A 291 -19.29 -1.40 -3.57
CA ASN A 291 -19.78 -2.63 -4.18
C ASN A 291 -19.34 -2.76 -5.66
N SER A 292 -18.03 -2.64 -5.90
CA SER A 292 -17.43 -2.63 -7.25
C SER A 292 -16.94 -4.03 -7.64
N THR A 293 -17.39 -4.55 -8.78
CA THR A 293 -16.94 -5.84 -9.33
C THR A 293 -16.45 -5.65 -10.76
N ALA A 294 -15.19 -5.97 -11.03
CA ALA A 294 -14.64 -5.90 -12.38
C ALA A 294 -13.86 -7.16 -12.78
N HIS A 295 -14.10 -7.65 -13.99
CA HIS A 295 -13.44 -8.86 -14.48
C HIS A 295 -12.09 -8.55 -15.15
N TYR A 296 -12.04 -7.54 -16.02
CA TYR A 296 -10.81 -7.05 -16.66
C TYR A 296 -10.76 -5.52 -16.62
N THR A 297 -9.85 -4.97 -15.82
CA THR A 297 -9.62 -3.52 -15.74
C THR A 297 -8.18 -3.18 -16.11
N THR A 298 -8.01 -2.32 -17.13
CA THR A 298 -6.72 -1.75 -17.52
C THR A 298 -6.73 -0.24 -17.28
N LEU A 299 -5.81 0.24 -16.44
CA LEU A 299 -5.68 1.64 -16.04
C LEU A 299 -4.26 2.14 -16.36
N GLN A 300 -4.12 3.01 -17.36
CA GLN A 300 -2.80 3.39 -17.86
C GLN A 300 -2.19 4.53 -17.03
N HIS A 301 -2.88 5.66 -16.93
CA HIS A 301 -2.48 6.78 -16.08
C HIS A 301 -3.64 7.20 -15.16
N SER A 302 -3.42 7.14 -13.85
CA SER A 302 -4.38 7.55 -12.83
C SER A 302 -3.76 8.50 -11.82
N THR A 303 -4.41 9.64 -11.58
CA THR A 303 -4.06 10.58 -10.51
C THR A 303 -5.29 10.82 -9.63
N ALA A 304 -5.19 10.50 -8.34
CA ALA A 304 -6.24 10.76 -7.35
C ALA A 304 -5.70 11.62 -6.20
N GLN A 305 -6.44 12.63 -5.76
CA GLN A 305 -6.17 13.23 -4.43
C GLN A 305 -6.71 12.28 -3.35
N HIS A 306 -8.00 11.95 -3.39
CA HIS A 306 -8.63 10.97 -2.51
C HIS A 306 -9.37 9.90 -3.32
N SER A 307 -8.98 8.64 -3.13
CA SER A 307 -9.70 7.47 -3.64
C SER A 307 -10.10 6.57 -2.48
N THR A 308 -11.40 6.29 -2.36
CA THR A 308 -11.95 5.33 -1.39
C THR A 308 -12.69 4.23 -2.14
N LEU A 309 -12.35 2.98 -1.87
CA LEU A 309 -12.87 1.81 -2.56
C LEU A 309 -13.32 0.76 -1.53
N HIS A 310 -14.62 0.46 -1.51
CA HIS A 310 -15.30 -0.26 -0.43
C HIS A 310 -16.10 -1.45 -0.97
N TYR A 311 -15.89 -2.65 -0.43
CA TYR A 311 -16.41 -3.92 -0.97
C TYR A 311 -16.10 -4.10 -2.46
N THR A 312 -14.87 -4.48 -2.78
CA THR A 312 -14.41 -4.55 -4.17
C THR A 312 -13.78 -5.89 -4.54
N THR A 313 -14.17 -6.41 -5.71
CA THR A 313 -13.63 -7.65 -6.28
C THR A 313 -13.07 -7.38 -7.67
N LEU A 314 -11.75 -7.56 -7.85
CA LEU A 314 -11.07 -7.47 -9.15
C LEU A 314 -10.51 -8.83 -9.53
N GLN A 315 -10.96 -9.38 -10.67
CA GLN A 315 -10.45 -10.67 -11.18
C GLN A 315 -9.09 -10.49 -11.87
N HIS A 316 -9.00 -9.56 -12.82
CA HIS A 316 -7.75 -9.16 -13.48
C HIS A 316 -7.66 -7.64 -13.55
N SER A 317 -6.68 -7.06 -12.86
CA SER A 317 -6.41 -5.62 -12.86
C SER A 317 -4.97 -5.31 -13.25
N THR A 318 -4.77 -4.48 -14.28
CA THR A 318 -3.47 -3.97 -14.69
C THR A 318 -3.43 -2.45 -14.53
N ALA A 319 -2.54 -1.94 -13.69
CA ALA A 319 -2.27 -0.52 -13.51
C ALA A 319 -0.84 -0.19 -13.97
N GLN A 320 -0.68 0.75 -14.90
CA GLN A 320 0.65 1.11 -15.42
C GLN A 320 1.26 2.24 -14.57
N HIS A 321 0.61 3.39 -14.47
CA HIS A 321 1.02 4.52 -13.63
C HIS A 321 -0.14 4.98 -12.75
N SER A 322 -0.02 4.79 -11.43
CA SER A 322 -1.03 5.21 -10.46
C SER A 322 -0.44 6.07 -9.35
N THR A 323 -0.89 7.32 -9.25
CA THR A 323 -0.47 8.29 -8.24
C THR A 323 -1.65 8.64 -7.34
N ALA A 324 -1.50 8.48 -6.03
CA ALA A 324 -2.50 8.87 -5.03
C ALA A 324 -1.89 9.74 -3.93
N GLN A 325 -2.58 10.80 -3.50
CA GLN A 325 -2.27 11.40 -2.19
C GLN A 325 -2.81 10.48 -1.08
N HIS A 326 -4.11 10.18 -1.11
CA HIS A 326 -4.76 9.26 -0.19
C HIS A 326 -5.52 8.16 -0.95
N SER A 327 -5.14 6.91 -0.70
CA SER A 327 -5.87 5.73 -1.16
C SER A 327 -6.32 4.90 0.05
N THR A 328 -7.62 4.66 0.17
CA THR A 328 -8.21 3.78 1.20
C THR A 328 -8.96 2.64 0.54
N LEU A 329 -8.56 1.42 0.85
CA LEU A 329 -9.08 0.19 0.23
C LEU A 329 -9.59 -0.74 1.34
N HIS A 330 -10.89 -1.01 1.34
CA HIS A 330 -11.61 -1.59 2.49
C HIS A 330 -12.55 -2.72 2.06
N TYR A 331 -12.35 -3.93 2.60
CA TYR A 331 -12.95 -5.18 2.12
C TYR A 331 -12.69 -5.41 0.63
N THR A 332 -11.47 -5.85 0.29
CA THR A 332 -11.07 -6.05 -1.11
C THR A 332 -10.50 -7.43 -1.38
N THR A 333 -10.94 -8.01 -2.50
CA THR A 333 -10.46 -9.28 -3.05
C THR A 333 -9.82 -9.04 -4.41
N LEU A 334 -8.53 -9.37 -4.55
CA LEU A 334 -7.79 -9.32 -5.81
C LEU A 334 -7.40 -10.74 -6.22
N GLN A 335 -7.79 -11.19 -7.42
CA GLN A 335 -7.34 -12.49 -7.91
C GLN A 335 -6.00 -12.35 -8.65
N HIS A 336 -5.93 -11.49 -9.67
CA HIS A 336 -4.69 -11.17 -10.38
C HIS A 336 -4.53 -9.65 -10.51
N SER A 337 -3.50 -9.10 -9.88
CA SER A 337 -3.17 -7.67 -9.96
C SER A 337 -1.73 -7.45 -10.41
N ILE A 338 -1.54 -6.61 -11.44
CA ILE A 338 -0.24 -6.19 -11.95
C ILE A 338 -0.16 -4.67 -11.87
N ILE A 339 0.87 -4.18 -11.18
CA ILE A 339 1.14 -2.75 -10.98
C ILE A 339 2.56 -2.46 -11.50
N GLN A 340 2.70 -1.61 -12.52
CA GLN A 340 4.04 -1.26 -13.03
C GLN A 340 4.66 -0.16 -12.16
N HIS A 341 3.98 0.97 -12.00
CA HIS A 341 4.42 2.08 -11.15
C HIS A 341 3.27 2.57 -10.28
N SER A 342 3.45 2.51 -8.96
CA SER A 342 2.56 3.14 -7.98
C SER A 342 3.32 4.10 -7.05
N THR A 343 2.73 5.28 -6.84
CA THR A 343 3.22 6.27 -5.87
C THR A 343 2.07 6.69 -4.97
N ALA A 344 2.21 6.49 -3.66
CA ALA A 344 1.22 6.92 -2.66
C ALA A 344 1.87 7.80 -1.59
N GLN A 345 1.22 8.91 -1.22
CA GLN A 345 1.58 9.58 0.04
C GLN A 345 1.04 8.77 1.22
N HIS A 346 -0.25 8.44 1.21
CA HIS A 346 -0.91 7.59 2.20
C HIS A 346 -1.70 6.48 1.51
N SER A 347 -1.35 5.23 1.80
CA SER A 347 -2.12 4.04 1.42
C SER A 347 -2.61 3.31 2.67
N THR A 348 -3.91 3.07 2.78
CA THR A 348 -4.52 2.29 3.87
C THR A 348 -5.27 1.10 3.28
N LEU A 349 -4.88 -0.10 3.70
CA LEU A 349 -5.39 -1.38 3.24
C LEU A 349 -6.02 -2.12 4.42
N HIS A 350 -7.33 -2.35 4.38
CA HIS A 350 -8.12 -2.84 5.51
C HIS A 350 -9.03 -4.00 5.10
N TYR A 351 -8.84 -5.19 5.70
CA TYR A 351 -9.45 -6.45 5.25
C TYR A 351 -9.22 -6.70 3.75
N THR A 352 -8.01 -7.12 3.38
CA THR A 352 -7.68 -7.43 1.98
C THR A 352 -7.13 -8.84 1.81
N THR A 353 -7.67 -9.54 0.81
CA THR A 353 -7.15 -10.82 0.32
C THR A 353 -6.65 -10.65 -1.12
N ALA A 354 -5.41 -11.08 -1.40
CA ALA A 354 -4.91 -11.13 -2.77
C ALA A 354 -4.31 -12.50 -3.10
N GLN A 355 -4.69 -13.10 -4.23
CA GLN A 355 -4.13 -14.39 -4.67
C GLN A 355 -2.82 -14.21 -5.42
N HIS A 356 -2.81 -13.42 -6.51
CA HIS A 356 -1.60 -13.10 -7.27
C HIS A 356 -1.43 -11.59 -7.43
N SER A 357 -0.39 -11.03 -6.80
CA SER A 357 -0.04 -9.61 -6.91
C SER A 357 1.41 -9.45 -7.38
N THR A 358 1.62 -8.68 -8.46
CA THR A 358 2.95 -8.30 -8.94
C THR A 358 3.07 -6.79 -9.01
N ALA A 359 4.11 -6.24 -8.39
CA ALA A 359 4.44 -4.82 -8.43
C ALA A 359 5.89 -4.59 -8.88
N GLN A 360 6.10 -3.84 -9.96
CA GLN A 360 7.46 -3.58 -10.48
C GLN A 360 8.15 -2.43 -9.74
N HIS A 361 7.45 -1.31 -9.58
CA HIS A 361 7.89 -0.16 -8.79
C HIS A 361 6.75 0.33 -7.89
N SER A 362 7.02 0.45 -6.58
CA SER A 362 6.05 0.97 -5.61
C SER A 362 6.74 1.85 -4.56
N THR A 363 6.27 3.09 -4.47
CA THR A 363 6.79 4.10 -3.52
C THR A 363 5.67 4.57 -2.60
N ALA A 364 5.85 4.43 -1.29
CA ALA A 364 4.91 4.91 -0.28
C ALA A 364 5.60 5.82 0.75
N GLN A 365 5.02 6.98 1.06
CA GLN A 365 5.44 7.73 2.25
C GLN A 365 4.88 7.05 3.51
N HIS A 366 3.58 6.77 3.53
CA HIS A 366 2.90 6.02 4.60
C HIS A 366 2.07 4.88 4.01
N SER A 367 2.32 3.67 4.48
CA SER A 367 1.54 2.47 4.16
C SER A 367 1.03 1.82 5.45
N THR A 368 -0.26 1.55 5.52
CA THR A 368 -0.91 0.87 6.65
C THR A 368 -1.68 -0.34 6.15
N LEU A 369 -1.31 -1.54 6.63
CA LEU A 369 -1.96 -2.81 6.33
C LEU A 369 -2.62 -3.35 7.60
N HIS A 370 -3.92 -3.64 7.54
CA HIS A 370 -4.71 -4.14 8.67
C HIS A 370 -5.59 -5.31 8.22
N TYR A 371 -5.37 -6.51 8.79
CA TYR A 371 -5.96 -7.78 8.35
C TYR A 371 -5.73 -8.05 6.85
N THR A 372 -4.48 -8.31 6.49
CA THR A 372 -4.07 -8.53 5.10
C THR A 372 -3.57 -9.96 4.90
N THR A 373 -4.16 -10.68 3.93
CA THR A 373 -3.75 -12.04 3.52
C THR A 373 -3.30 -12.01 2.06
N LEU A 374 -2.04 -12.37 1.80
CA LEU A 374 -1.47 -12.41 0.45
C LEU A 374 -0.93 -13.81 0.15
N HIS A 375 -1.41 -14.44 -0.92
CA HIS A 375 -1.01 -15.82 -1.24
C HIS A 375 0.27 -15.87 -2.10
N TYR A 376 0.31 -15.19 -3.25
CA TYR A 376 1.50 -14.95 -4.06
C TYR A 376 1.73 -13.45 -4.24
N THR A 377 2.90 -12.95 -3.83
CA THR A 377 3.29 -11.55 -4.02
C THR A 377 4.71 -11.43 -4.53
N THR A 378 4.90 -10.70 -5.63
CA THR A 378 6.22 -10.40 -6.22
C THR A 378 6.40 -8.90 -6.31
N LEU A 379 7.52 -8.40 -5.78
CA LEU A 379 7.79 -6.98 -5.63
C LEU A 379 9.23 -6.69 -6.06
N HIS A 380 9.42 -6.02 -7.21
CA HIS A 380 10.75 -5.82 -7.77
C HIS A 380 11.47 -4.62 -7.15
N HIS A 381 10.83 -3.46 -7.07
CA HIS A 381 11.39 -2.27 -6.42
C HIS A 381 10.35 -1.66 -5.48
N SER A 382 10.64 -1.66 -4.18
CA SER A 382 9.78 -1.07 -3.15
C SER A 382 10.55 -0.11 -2.26
N THR A 383 10.02 1.10 -2.11
CA THR A 383 10.54 2.11 -1.19
C THR A 383 9.41 2.60 -0.29
N ALA A 384 9.54 2.37 1.02
CA ALA A 384 8.60 2.88 2.01
C ALA A 384 9.31 3.76 3.05
N GLN A 385 8.80 4.97 3.31
CA GLN A 385 9.30 5.78 4.43
C GLN A 385 8.74 5.26 5.76
N HIS A 386 7.42 5.09 5.84
CA HIS A 386 6.74 4.50 6.99
C HIS A 386 5.81 3.37 6.54
N SER A 387 5.98 2.18 7.14
CA SER A 387 5.09 1.03 6.96
C SER A 387 4.61 0.49 8.30
N THR A 388 3.30 0.30 8.44
CA THR A 388 2.67 -0.36 9.58
C THR A 388 1.88 -1.56 9.10
N ALA A 389 2.15 -2.74 9.66
CA ALA A 389 1.44 -3.98 9.35
C ALA A 389 0.85 -4.58 10.64
N GLN A 390 -0.46 -4.83 10.61
CA GLN A 390 -1.23 -5.42 11.72
C GLN A 390 -2.00 -6.64 11.20
N HIS A 391 -1.78 -7.80 11.83
CA HIS A 391 -2.41 -9.08 11.47
C HIS A 391 -2.22 -9.42 9.98
N SER A 392 -0.95 -9.63 9.58
CA SER A 392 -0.57 -9.89 8.19
C SER A 392 -0.10 -11.33 7.99
N THR A 393 -0.70 -12.03 7.01
CA THR A 393 -0.33 -13.42 6.63
C THR A 393 0.08 -13.47 5.17
N LEU A 394 1.36 -13.77 4.92
CA LEU A 394 1.98 -13.82 3.59
C LEU A 394 2.44 -15.25 3.30
N HIS A 395 1.93 -15.89 2.23
CA HIS A 395 2.23 -17.30 1.98
C HIS A 395 3.45 -17.53 1.08
N TYR A 396 3.48 -16.93 -0.12
CA TYR A 396 4.66 -16.85 -0.99
C TYR A 396 4.97 -15.39 -1.27
N THR A 397 6.19 -14.94 -0.94
CA THR A 397 6.61 -13.55 -1.16
C THR A 397 8.03 -13.48 -1.73
N THR A 398 8.17 -12.80 -2.86
CA THR A 398 9.46 -12.58 -3.55
C THR A 398 9.75 -11.09 -3.62
N LEU A 399 10.86 -10.67 -3.01
CA LEU A 399 11.34 -9.29 -2.99
C LEU A 399 12.69 -9.21 -3.74
N HIS A 400 12.79 -8.41 -4.80
CA HIS A 400 14.10 -8.16 -5.43
C HIS A 400 14.84 -7.03 -4.70
N TYR A 401 14.31 -5.81 -4.75
CA TYR A 401 14.84 -4.64 -4.07
C TYR A 401 13.78 -4.03 -3.14
N SER A 402 14.01 -4.13 -1.84
CA SER A 402 13.16 -3.55 -0.80
C SER A 402 13.97 -2.59 0.06
N THR A 403 13.45 -1.37 0.26
CA THR A 403 14.02 -0.38 1.18
C THR A 403 12.93 0.21 2.06
N ALA A 404 13.10 0.10 3.38
CA ALA A 404 12.19 0.68 4.36
C ALA A 404 12.95 1.56 5.37
N GLN A 405 12.50 2.80 5.55
CA GLN A 405 13.09 3.70 6.57
C GLN A 405 12.55 3.37 7.96
N HIS A 406 11.23 3.30 8.13
CA HIS A 406 10.58 2.91 9.37
C HIS A 406 9.52 1.83 9.11
N SER A 407 9.66 0.67 9.76
CA SER A 407 8.68 -0.43 9.69
C SER A 407 8.23 -0.88 11.07
N THR A 408 6.91 -1.02 11.26
CA THR A 408 6.28 -1.56 12.47
C THR A 408 5.41 -2.76 12.12
N ALA A 409 5.61 -3.90 12.79
CA ALA A 409 4.89 -5.15 12.53
C ALA A 409 4.28 -5.75 13.80
N GLN A 410 2.96 -5.97 13.78
CA GLN A 410 2.19 -6.60 14.86
C GLN A 410 1.47 -7.83 14.30
N HIS A 411 1.76 -9.01 14.86
CA HIS A 411 1.21 -10.31 14.43
C HIS A 411 1.40 -10.58 12.92
N THR A 412 2.64 -10.91 12.56
CA THR A 412 3.07 -11.16 11.18
C THR A 412 3.51 -12.60 10.98
N THR A 413 2.93 -13.30 9.99
CA THR A 413 3.27 -14.69 9.64
C THR A 413 3.66 -14.79 8.17
N LEU A 414 4.90 -15.22 7.89
CA LEU A 414 5.44 -15.44 6.55
C LEU A 414 5.74 -16.94 6.37
N HIS A 415 5.15 -17.59 5.36
CA HIS A 415 5.36 -19.03 5.14
C HIS A 415 6.58 -19.32 4.25
N TYR A 416 6.62 -18.75 3.03
CA TYR A 416 7.77 -18.77 2.14
C TYR A 416 8.15 -17.35 1.75
N THR A 417 9.41 -16.97 1.95
CA THR A 417 9.92 -15.64 1.58
C THR A 417 11.32 -15.71 0.99
N THR A 418 11.50 -15.06 -0.16
CA THR A 418 12.78 -14.91 -0.85
C THR A 418 13.08 -13.43 -1.04
N ALA A 419 14.23 -12.97 -0.56
CA ALA A 419 14.69 -11.58 -0.68
C ALA A 419 16.08 -11.50 -1.31
N GLN A 420 16.24 -10.78 -2.42
CA GLN A 420 17.57 -10.57 -3.01
C GLN A 420 18.32 -9.44 -2.31
N HIS A 421 17.72 -8.26 -2.20
CA HIS A 421 18.33 -7.09 -1.59
C HIS A 421 17.32 -6.34 -0.71
N ASN A 422 17.47 -6.44 0.61
CA ASN A 422 16.60 -5.79 1.59
C ASN A 422 17.38 -4.83 2.50
N THR A 423 16.93 -3.58 2.59
CA THR A 423 17.53 -2.54 3.44
C THR A 423 16.49 -1.97 4.40
N ALA A 424 16.71 -2.13 5.70
CA ALA A 424 15.87 -1.56 6.75
C ALA A 424 16.68 -0.59 7.63
N GLN A 425 16.24 0.66 7.77
CA GLN A 425 16.88 1.60 8.69
C GLN A 425 16.37 1.38 10.13
N HIS A 426 15.06 1.50 10.36
CA HIS A 426 14.42 1.22 11.63
C HIS A 426 13.30 0.19 11.47
N SER A 427 13.34 -0.89 12.26
CA SER A 427 12.32 -1.93 12.27
C SER A 427 11.94 -2.36 13.68
N THR A 428 10.64 -2.38 13.97
CA THR A 428 10.07 -2.84 15.25
C THR A 428 9.06 -3.94 14.97
N ALA A 429 9.24 -5.11 15.60
CA ALA A 429 8.36 -6.26 15.43
C ALA A 429 7.93 -6.87 16.77
N GLN A 430 6.63 -7.06 16.98
CA GLN A 430 6.12 -7.63 18.23
C GLN A 430 6.02 -9.16 18.18
N HIS A 431 5.25 -9.70 17.25
CA HIS A 431 5.05 -11.14 17.09
C HIS A 431 5.27 -11.52 15.63
N THR A 432 6.32 -12.29 15.38
CA THR A 432 6.82 -12.59 14.02
C THR A 432 7.14 -14.08 13.90
N THR A 433 6.47 -14.76 12.97
CA THR A 433 6.70 -16.19 12.66
C THR A 433 7.07 -16.35 11.19
N LEU A 434 8.28 -16.85 10.91
CA LEU A 434 8.80 -17.13 9.57
C LEU A 434 9.05 -18.63 9.44
N HIS A 435 8.41 -19.30 8.47
CA HIS A 435 8.59 -20.74 8.30
C HIS A 435 9.79 -21.07 7.37
N TYR A 436 9.82 -20.51 6.16
CA TYR A 436 10.96 -20.59 5.24
C TYR A 436 11.37 -19.19 4.78
N THR A 437 12.63 -18.82 4.95
CA THR A 437 13.17 -17.53 4.51
C THR A 437 14.56 -17.67 3.90
N THR A 438 14.73 -17.15 2.68
CA THR A 438 16.01 -17.09 1.97
C THR A 438 16.36 -15.64 1.67
N ALA A 439 17.55 -15.18 2.09
CA ALA A 439 18.03 -13.82 1.87
C ALA A 439 19.43 -13.83 1.20
N GLN A 440 19.61 -13.11 0.10
CA GLN A 440 20.95 -12.94 -0.50
C GLN A 440 21.70 -11.80 0.19
N HIS A 441 21.16 -10.58 0.16
CA HIS A 441 21.72 -9.41 0.83
C HIS A 441 20.65 -8.79 1.74
N SER A 442 20.97 -8.64 3.03
CA SER A 442 20.11 -7.97 4.00
C SER A 442 20.91 -7.05 4.92
N THR A 443 20.53 -5.78 4.96
CA THR A 443 21.15 -4.75 5.79
C THR A 443 20.12 -4.13 6.73
N ALA A 444 20.39 -4.19 8.03
CA ALA A 444 19.55 -3.61 9.09
C ALA A 444 20.38 -2.64 9.95
N GLN A 445 19.96 -1.37 10.06
CA GLN A 445 20.65 -0.40 10.93
C GLN A 445 20.16 -0.53 12.38
N HIS A 446 18.86 -0.42 12.62
CA HIS A 446 18.24 -0.58 13.94
C HIS A 446 17.05 -1.55 13.86
N SER A 447 17.12 -2.65 14.61
CA SER A 447 16.05 -3.65 14.68
C SER A 447 15.70 -4.00 16.12
N THR A 448 14.42 -3.93 16.47
CA THR A 448 13.88 -4.30 17.78
C THR A 448 12.80 -5.38 17.60
N ALA A 449 12.94 -6.50 18.30
CA ALA A 449 11.98 -7.61 18.24
C ALA A 449 11.56 -8.10 19.63
N GLN A 450 10.27 -8.34 19.83
CA GLN A 450 9.78 -8.92 21.10
C GLN A 450 9.73 -10.45 21.04
N HIS A 451 8.94 -11.03 20.14
CA HIS A 451 8.80 -12.48 19.97
C HIS A 451 9.00 -12.88 18.50
N THR A 452 10.08 -13.60 18.24
CA THR A 452 10.54 -13.99 16.90
C THR A 452 10.77 -15.49 16.83
N THR A 453 10.07 -16.17 15.92
CA THR A 453 10.23 -17.62 15.66
C THR A 453 10.55 -17.85 14.19
N LEU A 454 11.74 -18.36 13.88
CA LEU A 454 12.20 -18.69 12.53
C LEU A 454 12.46 -20.20 12.45
N HIS A 455 11.77 -20.91 11.56
CA HIS A 455 11.93 -22.36 11.43
C HIS A 455 13.06 -22.75 10.47
N TYR A 456 13.08 -22.23 9.24
CA TYR A 456 14.18 -22.41 8.27
C TYR A 456 14.64 -21.07 7.71
N THR A 457 15.91 -20.73 7.97
CA THR A 457 16.53 -19.47 7.49
C THR A 457 17.84 -19.74 6.77
N THR A 458 17.97 -19.27 5.54
CA THR A 458 19.22 -19.29 4.76
C THR A 458 19.60 -17.87 4.37
N ALA A 459 20.82 -17.45 4.69
CA ALA A 459 21.33 -16.11 4.38
C ALA A 459 22.73 -16.15 3.74
N GLN A 460 22.96 -15.36 2.69
CA GLN A 460 24.29 -15.23 2.09
C GLN A 460 25.09 -14.10 2.75
N HIS A 461 24.56 -12.87 2.76
CA HIS A 461 25.20 -11.68 3.33
C HIS A 461 24.24 -10.89 4.22
N ASN A 462 24.41 -11.02 5.54
CA ASN A 462 23.68 -10.25 6.54
C ASN A 462 24.60 -9.21 7.19
N THR A 463 24.13 -7.95 7.27
CA THR A 463 24.77 -6.88 8.05
C THR A 463 23.76 -6.25 9.01
N ALA A 464 24.06 -6.28 10.31
CA ALA A 464 23.26 -5.65 11.36
C ALA A 464 24.11 -4.66 12.17
N GLN A 465 23.70 -3.40 12.27
CA GLN A 465 24.40 -2.43 13.12
C GLN A 465 23.94 -2.53 14.57
N HIS A 466 22.65 -2.35 14.84
CA HIS A 466 22.05 -2.48 16.16
C HIS A 466 20.84 -3.41 16.12
N SER A 467 20.88 -4.50 16.90
CA SER A 467 19.78 -5.44 17.04
C SER A 467 19.48 -5.74 18.50
N THR A 468 18.20 -5.62 18.88
CA THR A 468 17.70 -5.92 20.23
C THR A 468 16.55 -6.90 20.14
N ALA A 469 16.64 -8.03 20.86
CA ALA A 469 15.61 -9.05 20.89
C ALA A 469 15.23 -9.45 22.34
N GLN A 470 13.93 -9.61 22.62
CA GLN A 470 13.48 -10.17 23.91
C GLN A 470 13.45 -11.71 23.86
N HIS A 471 12.69 -12.31 22.95
CA HIS A 471 12.57 -13.76 22.80
C HIS A 471 12.75 -14.18 21.33
N THR A 472 13.84 -14.91 21.07
CA THR A 472 14.17 -15.44 19.73
C THR A 472 14.29 -16.95 19.77
N THR A 473 13.54 -17.64 18.91
CA THR A 473 13.70 -19.08 18.66
C THR A 473 14.07 -19.30 17.19
N LEU A 474 15.24 -19.88 16.94
CA LEU A 474 15.73 -20.25 15.61
C LEU A 474 15.90 -21.77 15.54
N HIS A 475 15.15 -22.46 14.66
CA HIS A 475 15.22 -23.93 14.59
C HIS A 475 16.31 -24.41 13.63
N TYR A 476 16.29 -23.99 12.36
CA TYR A 476 17.35 -24.18 11.38
C TYR A 476 17.82 -22.84 10.83
N THR A 477 19.11 -22.53 10.95
CA THR A 477 19.71 -21.29 10.43
C THR A 477 21.07 -21.55 9.81
N THR A 478 21.24 -21.13 8.55
CA THR A 478 22.50 -21.19 7.80
C THR A 478 22.87 -19.79 7.32
N ALA A 479 24.06 -19.30 7.65
CA ALA A 479 24.57 -18.01 7.18
C ALA A 479 25.99 -18.14 6.58
N GLN A 480 26.21 -17.61 5.38
CA GLN A 480 27.54 -17.63 4.74
C GLN A 480 28.43 -16.49 5.25
N HIS A 481 27.91 -15.27 5.29
CA HIS A 481 28.58 -14.08 5.83
C HIS A 481 27.61 -13.29 6.71
N SER A 482 27.95 -13.14 7.99
CA SER A 482 27.14 -12.40 8.96
C SER A 482 28.01 -11.42 9.75
N THR A 483 27.69 -10.13 9.67
CA THR A 483 28.37 -9.05 10.39
C THR A 483 27.39 -8.36 11.33
N ALA A 484 27.67 -8.38 12.63
CA ALA A 484 26.89 -7.68 13.66
C ALA A 484 27.78 -6.70 14.43
N GLN A 485 27.41 -5.41 14.51
CA GLN A 485 28.15 -4.45 15.34
C GLN A 485 27.70 -4.54 16.80
N HIS A 486 26.40 -4.36 17.07
CA HIS A 486 25.81 -4.45 18.41
C HIS A 486 24.59 -5.37 18.40
N SER A 487 24.60 -6.39 19.25
CA SER A 487 23.49 -7.34 19.40
C SER A 487 23.18 -7.63 20.87
N THR A 488 21.94 -7.33 21.28
CA THR A 488 21.44 -7.54 22.65
C THR A 488 20.27 -8.53 22.62
N ALA A 489 20.36 -9.59 23.41
CA ALA A 489 19.30 -10.60 23.55
C ALA A 489 18.95 -10.86 25.03
N GLN A 490 17.66 -10.91 25.36
CA GLN A 490 17.22 -11.40 26.68
C GLN A 490 17.19 -12.94 26.68
N HIS A 491 16.41 -13.56 25.78
CA HIS A 491 16.32 -15.01 25.64
C HIS A 491 16.47 -15.45 24.18
N SER A 492 17.51 -16.23 23.90
CA SER A 492 17.77 -16.84 22.59
C SER A 492 17.84 -18.36 22.69
N THR A 493 17.10 -19.07 21.85
CA THR A 493 17.19 -20.53 21.68
C THR A 493 17.48 -20.85 20.21
N LEU A 494 18.63 -21.45 19.94
CA LEU A 494 19.11 -21.84 18.61
C LEU A 494 19.27 -23.37 18.58
N HIS A 495 18.52 -24.06 17.72
CA HIS A 495 18.54 -25.53 17.70
C HIS A 495 19.55 -26.12 16.71
N TYR A 496 19.55 -25.70 15.44
CA TYR A 496 20.55 -26.04 14.43
C TYR A 496 21.06 -24.76 13.75
N THR A 497 22.32 -24.41 13.99
CA THR A 497 22.95 -23.19 13.45
C THR A 497 24.27 -23.50 12.76
N THR A 498 24.41 -23.10 11.50
CA THR A 498 25.64 -23.22 10.71
C THR A 498 26.11 -21.85 10.21
N LEU A 499 27.31 -21.43 10.61
CA LEU A 499 27.91 -20.15 10.22
C LEU A 499 29.23 -20.40 9.46
N GLN A 500 29.38 -19.85 8.25
CA GLN A 500 30.67 -19.93 7.54
C GLN A 500 31.60 -18.81 8.01
N HIS A 501 31.23 -17.54 7.79
CA HIS A 501 31.96 -16.38 8.28
C HIS A 501 31.06 -15.52 9.19
N SER A 502 31.48 -15.33 10.44
CA SER A 502 30.76 -14.51 11.41
C SER A 502 31.68 -13.49 12.07
N ILE A 503 31.28 -12.22 12.07
CA ILE A 503 31.97 -11.12 12.76
C ILE A 503 30.98 -10.43 13.70
N ILE A 504 31.32 -10.37 14.99
CA ILE A 504 30.49 -9.76 16.04
C ILE A 504 31.37 -8.77 16.82
N GLN A 505 31.06 -7.47 16.79
CA GLN A 505 31.86 -6.49 17.55
C GLN A 505 31.44 -6.45 19.03
N HIS A 506 30.14 -6.35 19.31
CA HIS A 506 29.59 -6.32 20.66
C HIS A 506 28.34 -7.20 20.76
N SER A 507 28.36 -8.17 21.67
CA SER A 507 27.20 -9.01 22.02
C SER A 507 26.90 -8.97 23.52
N THR A 508 25.62 -8.91 23.87
CA THR A 508 25.13 -9.04 25.25
C THR A 508 23.95 -10.00 25.29
N ALA A 509 24.05 -11.09 26.05
CA ALA A 509 22.98 -12.07 26.24
C ALA A 509 22.66 -12.26 27.73
N GLN A 510 21.38 -12.25 28.11
CA GLN A 510 20.97 -12.69 29.46
C GLN A 510 20.91 -14.23 29.48
N HIS A 511 20.12 -14.84 28.61
CA HIS A 511 20.00 -16.29 28.48
C HIS A 511 20.18 -16.73 27.01
N SER A 512 21.16 -17.59 26.76
CA SER A 512 21.40 -18.22 25.46
C SER A 512 21.42 -19.74 25.60
N THR A 513 20.65 -20.43 24.76
CA THR A 513 20.66 -21.89 24.64
C THR A 513 20.97 -22.28 23.20
N LEU A 514 22.07 -23.00 22.99
CA LEU A 514 22.53 -23.50 21.70
C LEU A 514 22.50 -25.04 21.72
N HIS A 515 21.77 -25.69 20.81
CA HIS A 515 21.71 -27.15 20.80
C HIS A 515 22.73 -27.79 19.85
N TYR A 516 22.70 -27.47 18.55
CA TYR A 516 23.70 -27.84 17.55
C TYR A 516 24.24 -26.59 16.85
N THR A 517 25.50 -26.25 17.10
CA THR A 517 26.17 -25.10 16.47
C THR A 517 27.44 -25.52 15.76
N THR A 518 27.58 -25.14 14.50
CA THR A 518 28.83 -25.26 13.74
C THR A 518 29.25 -23.90 13.19
N ALA A 519 30.50 -23.50 13.42
CA ALA A 519 31.05 -22.27 12.85
C ALA A 519 32.46 -22.49 12.28
N GLN A 520 32.73 -21.94 11.08
CA GLN A 520 33.99 -22.19 10.36
C GLN A 520 35.05 -21.09 10.52
N HIS A 521 34.65 -19.82 10.42
CA HIS A 521 35.48 -18.66 10.70
C HIS A 521 34.66 -17.69 11.56
N SER A 522 35.08 -17.43 12.79
CA SER A 522 34.31 -16.61 13.73
C SER A 522 35.18 -15.67 14.55
N THR A 523 34.86 -14.38 14.49
CA THR A 523 35.53 -13.33 15.26
C THR A 523 34.53 -12.61 16.15
N ALA A 524 34.73 -12.63 17.47
CA ALA A 524 33.97 -11.82 18.41
C ALA A 524 34.92 -10.90 19.20
N GLN A 525 34.74 -9.57 19.11
CA GLN A 525 35.58 -8.64 19.87
C GLN A 525 35.13 -8.55 21.33
N HIS A 526 33.89 -8.14 21.59
CA HIS A 526 33.32 -8.07 22.94
C HIS A 526 32.07 -8.93 23.04
N SER A 527 31.99 -9.80 24.05
CA SER A 527 30.77 -10.59 24.32
C SER A 527 30.56 -10.81 25.82
N THR A 528 29.37 -10.44 26.30
CA THR A 528 28.95 -10.60 27.69
C THR A 528 27.74 -11.54 27.76
N ALA A 529 27.82 -12.57 28.60
CA ALA A 529 26.71 -13.50 28.85
C ALA A 529 26.45 -13.66 30.36
N GLN A 530 25.17 -13.60 30.78
CA GLN A 530 24.81 -14.01 32.15
C GLN A 530 24.70 -15.54 32.22
N HIS A 531 23.86 -16.15 31.38
CA HIS A 531 23.69 -17.59 31.29
C HIS A 531 23.81 -18.08 29.83
N SER A 532 24.74 -18.98 29.58
CA SER A 532 24.90 -19.66 28.28
C SER A 532 24.96 -21.17 28.46
N THR A 533 24.10 -21.89 27.74
CA THR A 533 24.12 -23.35 27.66
C THR A 533 24.36 -23.79 26.21
N ALA A 534 25.32 -24.68 25.99
CA ALA A 534 25.65 -25.25 24.67
C ALA A 534 25.68 -26.78 24.75
N HIS A 535 24.87 -27.48 23.93
CA HIS A 535 24.86 -28.94 23.94
C HIS A 535 25.94 -29.53 23.03
N TYR A 536 25.89 -29.25 21.73
CA TYR A 536 26.85 -29.72 20.74
C TYR A 536 27.39 -28.51 19.96
N THR A 537 28.68 -28.23 20.09
CA THR A 537 29.31 -27.07 19.45
C THR A 537 30.63 -27.47 18.78
N THR A 538 30.76 -27.16 17.50
CA THR A 538 31.97 -27.37 16.70
C THR A 538 32.44 -26.04 16.14
N LEU A 539 33.59 -25.55 16.61
CA LEU A 539 34.18 -24.30 16.15
C LEU A 539 35.53 -24.57 15.47
N HIS A 540 35.64 -24.09 14.24
CA HIS A 540 36.88 -23.95 13.49
C HIS A 540 37.29 -22.45 13.52
N TYR A 541 38.56 -22.13 13.20
CA TYR A 541 39.18 -20.79 13.17
C TYR A 541 38.43 -19.67 13.91
N THR A 542 38.47 -19.73 15.24
CA THR A 542 37.69 -18.84 16.11
C THR A 542 38.60 -17.90 16.91
N THR A 543 38.33 -16.60 16.85
CA THR A 543 39.08 -15.55 17.57
C THR A 543 38.14 -14.76 18.48
N LEU A 544 38.46 -14.72 19.77
CA LEU A 544 37.64 -14.13 20.81
C LEU A 544 38.48 -13.12 21.62
N HIS A 545 38.10 -11.84 21.65
CA HIS A 545 38.98 -10.81 22.21
C HIS A 545 38.70 -10.46 23.68
N TYR A 546 37.44 -10.20 24.03
CA TYR A 546 36.99 -9.84 25.38
C TYR A 546 35.69 -10.57 25.70
N ILE A 547 35.79 -11.70 26.41
CA ILE A 547 34.64 -12.56 26.73
C ILE A 547 34.39 -12.56 28.25
N THR A 548 33.18 -12.18 28.65
CA THR A 548 32.74 -12.22 30.06
C THR A 548 31.52 -13.13 30.21
N ALA A 549 31.60 -14.14 31.05
CA ALA A 549 30.50 -15.06 31.35
C ALA A 549 30.26 -15.16 32.87
N GLN A 550 29.01 -15.03 33.33
CA GLN A 550 28.68 -15.34 34.72
C GLN A 550 28.50 -16.86 34.89
N HIS A 551 27.65 -17.48 34.07
CA HIS A 551 27.44 -18.93 34.04
C HIS A 551 27.51 -19.45 32.59
N SER A 552 28.50 -20.31 32.32
CA SER A 552 28.64 -21.04 31.06
C SER A 552 28.56 -22.54 31.32
N THR A 553 27.78 -23.26 30.51
CA THR A 553 27.71 -24.73 30.53
C THR A 553 27.83 -25.26 29.09
N ALA A 554 28.78 -26.15 28.85
CA ALA A 554 28.96 -26.80 27.55
C ALA A 554 29.06 -28.32 27.71
N GLN A 555 28.20 -29.07 27.01
CA GLN A 555 28.10 -30.53 27.15
C GLN A 555 29.07 -31.27 26.22
N HIS A 556 29.11 -30.92 24.94
CA HIS A 556 30.01 -31.46 23.93
C HIS A 556 30.59 -30.33 23.08
N SER A 557 31.87 -30.04 23.25
CA SER A 557 32.59 -29.00 22.50
C SER A 557 33.77 -29.57 21.72
N THR A 558 33.87 -29.23 20.44
CA THR A 558 35.03 -29.52 19.59
C THR A 558 35.60 -28.21 19.05
N LEU A 559 36.86 -27.90 19.36
CA LEU A 559 37.52 -26.64 19.07
C LEU A 559 38.79 -26.86 18.24
N HIS A 560 38.90 -26.17 17.11
CA HIS A 560 40.04 -26.25 16.20
C HIS A 560 40.49 -24.84 15.82
N TYR A 561 41.78 -24.51 16.07
CA TYR A 561 42.34 -23.16 16.01
C TYR A 561 41.48 -22.10 16.70
N THR A 562 41.43 -22.16 18.04
CA THR A 562 40.77 -21.14 18.88
C THR A 562 41.80 -20.21 19.54
N THR A 563 41.62 -18.89 19.38
CA THR A 563 42.43 -17.86 20.03
C THR A 563 41.56 -17.02 20.96
N LEU A 564 42.00 -16.84 22.20
CA LEU A 564 41.29 -16.13 23.26
C LEU A 564 42.22 -15.09 23.90
N GLN A 565 41.93 -13.80 23.72
CA GLN A 565 42.83 -12.73 24.20
C GLN A 565 42.58 -12.39 25.67
N HIS A 566 41.36 -12.01 26.03
CA HIS A 566 40.92 -11.76 27.40
C HIS A 566 39.61 -12.51 27.69
N SER A 567 39.61 -13.31 28.77
CA SER A 567 38.42 -14.03 29.22
C SER A 567 38.24 -13.95 30.73
N THR A 568 37.00 -13.74 31.16
CA THR A 568 36.57 -13.77 32.57
C THR A 568 35.33 -14.66 32.69
N ALA A 569 35.40 -15.70 33.52
CA ALA A 569 34.28 -16.58 33.84
C ALA A 569 34.06 -16.70 35.35
N GLN A 570 32.85 -16.45 35.86
CA GLN A 570 32.57 -16.74 37.28
C GLN A 570 32.30 -18.23 37.50
N HIS A 571 31.41 -18.84 36.71
CA HIS A 571 31.14 -20.27 36.70
C HIS A 571 31.22 -20.83 35.27
N SER A 572 32.07 -21.84 35.08
CA SER A 572 32.23 -22.57 33.83
C SER A 572 32.13 -24.08 34.08
N THR A 573 31.22 -24.76 33.38
CA THR A 573 31.07 -26.22 33.44
C THR A 573 31.21 -26.80 32.04
N LEU A 574 32.09 -27.79 31.89
CA LEU A 574 32.46 -28.38 30.61
C LEU A 574 32.49 -29.91 30.74
N HIS A 575 31.51 -30.59 30.13
CA HIS A 575 31.34 -32.03 30.33
C HIS A 575 32.24 -32.87 29.41
N TYR A 576 32.15 -32.68 28.09
CA TYR A 576 33.08 -33.21 27.10
C TYR A 576 33.68 -32.09 26.25
N SER A 577 35.00 -32.01 26.21
CA SER A 577 35.74 -31.05 25.38
C SER A 577 36.91 -31.69 24.66
N THR A 578 37.05 -31.35 23.38
CA THR A 578 38.25 -31.67 22.57
C THR A 578 38.75 -30.39 21.90
N ALA A 579 39.99 -30.01 22.20
CA ALA A 579 40.66 -28.86 21.60
C ALA A 579 41.92 -29.31 20.86
N GLN A 580 42.04 -29.02 19.56
CA GLN A 580 43.25 -29.39 18.82
C GLN A 580 44.34 -28.32 18.90
N HIS A 581 43.99 -27.06 18.67
CA HIS A 581 44.91 -25.93 18.86
C HIS A 581 44.16 -24.81 19.59
N SER A 582 44.67 -24.41 20.76
CA SER A 582 44.08 -23.34 21.57
C SER A 582 45.16 -22.45 22.19
N THR A 583 44.99 -21.14 22.00
CA THR A 583 45.87 -20.10 22.55
C THR A 583 45.08 -19.15 23.43
N ALA A 584 45.46 -19.03 24.69
CA ALA A 584 44.94 -18.05 25.64
C ALA A 584 46.02 -17.05 26.02
N GLN A 585 45.74 -15.75 25.93
CA GLN A 585 46.66 -14.70 26.41
C GLN A 585 46.40 -14.35 27.86
N HIS A 586 45.19 -13.90 28.20
CA HIS A 586 44.75 -13.63 29.57
C HIS A 586 43.44 -14.36 29.85
N SER A 587 43.38 -15.16 30.90
CA SER A 587 42.17 -15.89 31.29
C SER A 587 42.03 -15.99 32.80
N THR A 588 40.89 -15.54 33.32
CA THR A 588 40.55 -15.59 34.74
C THR A 588 39.25 -16.38 34.92
N ALA A 589 39.25 -17.42 35.74
CA ALA A 589 38.04 -18.15 36.08
C ALA A 589 37.91 -18.37 37.59
N HIS A 590 36.73 -18.10 38.14
CA HIS A 590 36.50 -18.24 39.58
C HIS A 590 36.12 -19.67 39.98
N TYR A 591 35.15 -20.27 39.30
CA TYR A 591 34.76 -21.68 39.45
C TYR A 591 34.76 -22.38 38.08
N THR A 592 35.61 -23.40 37.92
CA THR A 592 35.70 -24.22 36.70
C THR A 592 35.51 -25.70 37.04
N THR A 593 34.56 -26.35 36.38
CA THR A 593 34.33 -27.80 36.49
C THR A 593 34.51 -28.47 35.12
N LEU A 594 35.45 -29.41 35.04
CA LEU A 594 35.75 -30.19 33.83
C LEU A 594 35.47 -31.68 34.12
N HIS A 595 34.63 -32.34 33.33
CA HIS A 595 34.48 -33.80 33.45
C HIS A 595 35.47 -34.54 32.55
N TYR A 596 35.43 -34.30 31.25
CA TYR A 596 36.34 -34.89 30.26
C TYR A 596 36.89 -33.79 29.33
N SER A 597 38.17 -33.48 29.47
CA SER A 597 38.87 -32.49 28.62
C SER A 597 40.07 -33.13 27.93
N THR A 598 40.18 -32.95 26.60
CA THR A 598 41.33 -33.38 25.81
C THR A 598 41.89 -32.21 25.00
N ALA A 599 43.19 -31.93 25.14
CA ALA A 599 43.91 -30.92 24.38
C ALA A 599 45.08 -31.53 23.60
N GLN A 600 45.23 -31.23 22.30
CA GLN A 600 46.43 -31.61 21.54
C GLN A 600 47.53 -30.56 21.73
N HIS A 601 47.26 -29.30 21.40
CA HIS A 601 48.16 -28.17 21.64
C HIS A 601 47.44 -27.03 22.38
N SER A 602 47.90 -26.75 23.59
CA SER A 602 47.42 -25.68 24.48
C SER A 602 48.56 -24.72 24.81
N THR A 603 48.35 -23.42 24.62
CA THR A 603 49.30 -22.36 24.98
C THR A 603 48.60 -21.28 25.81
N ALA A 604 49.05 -21.04 27.04
CA ALA A 604 48.51 -20.04 27.96
C ALA A 604 49.61 -19.06 28.40
N HIS A 605 49.40 -17.74 28.26
CA HIS A 605 50.39 -16.75 28.70
C HIS A 605 50.14 -16.33 30.15
N TYR A 606 48.93 -15.89 30.49
CA TYR A 606 48.51 -15.54 31.84
C TYR A 606 47.18 -16.23 32.17
N THR A 607 47.16 -17.06 33.22
CA THR A 607 45.96 -17.78 33.66
C THR A 607 45.82 -17.78 35.17
N THR A 608 44.66 -17.32 35.65
CA THR A 608 44.32 -17.23 37.08
C THR A 608 43.05 -18.05 37.36
N LEU A 609 43.15 -19.04 38.24
CA LEU A 609 42.04 -19.94 38.58
C LEU A 609 41.82 -19.95 40.09
N HIS A 610 40.63 -19.59 40.58
CA HIS A 610 40.35 -19.65 42.01
C HIS A 610 39.97 -21.06 42.47
N TYR A 611 38.96 -21.67 41.86
CA TYR A 611 38.50 -23.03 42.16
C TYR A 611 38.38 -23.83 40.86
N THR A 612 39.18 -24.88 40.71
CA THR A 612 39.13 -25.80 39.56
C THR A 612 38.94 -27.24 40.01
N THR A 613 37.92 -27.91 39.48
CA THR A 613 37.69 -29.35 39.65
C THR A 613 37.77 -30.03 38.29
N ALA A 614 38.60 -31.06 38.16
CA ALA A 614 38.74 -31.85 36.93
C ALA A 614 38.60 -33.36 37.22
N GLN A 615 37.69 -34.06 36.54
CA GLN A 615 37.61 -35.52 36.67
C GLN A 615 38.65 -36.20 35.77
N HIS A 616 38.61 -35.95 34.46
CA HIS A 616 39.57 -36.48 33.49
C HIS A 616 40.09 -35.35 32.59
N SER A 617 41.40 -35.11 32.62
CA SER A 617 42.07 -34.10 31.80
C SER A 617 43.30 -34.70 31.11
N THR A 618 43.37 -34.59 29.79
CA THR A 618 44.50 -35.09 28.99
C THR A 618 45.04 -33.98 28.10
N ALA A 619 46.35 -33.71 28.13
CA ALA A 619 47.00 -32.83 27.17
C ALA A 619 48.25 -33.48 26.54
N GLN A 620 48.38 -33.39 25.21
CA GLN A 620 49.58 -33.85 24.52
C GLN A 620 50.71 -32.82 24.64
N HIS A 621 50.46 -31.56 24.26
CA HIS A 621 51.39 -30.45 24.42
C HIS A 621 50.70 -29.28 25.15
N ASN A 622 51.22 -28.89 26.31
CA ASN A 622 50.73 -27.77 27.10
C ASN A 622 51.86 -26.82 27.50
N THR A 623 51.76 -25.56 27.11
CA THR A 623 52.75 -24.51 27.43
C THR A 623 52.09 -23.40 28.23
N ALA A 624 52.62 -23.10 29.42
CA ALA A 624 52.17 -22.03 30.29
C ALA A 624 53.32 -21.06 30.60
N GLN A 625 53.15 -19.75 30.38
CA GLN A 625 54.13 -18.76 30.86
C GLN A 625 53.88 -18.44 32.35
N HIS A 626 52.71 -17.91 32.69
CA HIS A 626 52.32 -17.58 34.07
C HIS A 626 50.97 -18.20 34.41
N SER A 627 50.97 -19.13 35.37
CA SER A 627 49.76 -19.79 35.86
C SER A 627 49.66 -19.72 37.38
N THR A 628 48.54 -19.21 37.88
CA THR A 628 48.23 -19.09 39.31
C THR A 628 46.93 -19.82 39.62
N ALA A 629 46.96 -20.74 40.57
CA ALA A 629 45.80 -21.48 41.04
C ALA A 629 45.66 -21.39 42.57
N HIS A 630 44.48 -21.00 43.07
CA HIS A 630 44.23 -20.99 44.52
C HIS A 630 43.85 -22.39 45.02
N TYR A 631 42.81 -23.00 44.44
CA TYR A 631 42.33 -24.34 44.78
C TYR A 631 42.14 -25.18 43.51
N THR A 632 42.92 -26.26 43.39
CA THR A 632 42.78 -27.24 42.30
C THR A 632 42.56 -28.64 42.86
N THR A 633 41.53 -29.32 42.39
CA THR A 633 41.29 -30.75 42.64
C THR A 633 41.21 -31.48 41.31
N ALA A 634 42.03 -32.51 41.08
CA ALA A 634 41.92 -33.35 39.89
C ALA A 634 41.95 -34.85 40.23
N GLN A 635 41.04 -35.62 39.62
CA GLN A 635 40.97 -37.07 39.81
C GLN A 635 41.96 -37.80 38.90
N HIS A 636 41.93 -37.54 37.59
CA HIS A 636 42.86 -38.11 36.61
C HIS A 636 43.40 -37.04 35.67
N THR A 637 44.71 -36.80 35.73
CA THR A 637 45.43 -35.87 34.84
C THR A 637 46.53 -36.60 34.09
N THR A 638 46.60 -36.41 32.76
CA THR A 638 47.64 -36.99 31.90
C THR A 638 48.27 -35.92 31.00
N LEU A 639 49.59 -35.76 31.06
CA LEU A 639 50.36 -34.77 30.30
C LEU A 639 51.52 -35.45 29.57
N HIS A 640 51.58 -35.39 28.24
CA HIS A 640 52.74 -35.96 27.53
C HIS A 640 53.92 -34.98 27.54
N TYR A 641 53.71 -33.74 27.10
CA TYR A 641 54.68 -32.65 27.13
C TYR A 641 54.08 -31.42 27.81
N SER A 642 54.61 -31.05 28.97
CA SER A 642 54.19 -29.84 29.69
C SER A 642 55.37 -28.93 30.00
N THR A 643 55.25 -27.64 29.65
CA THR A 643 56.27 -26.62 29.88
C THR A 643 55.67 -25.45 30.65
N ALA A 644 56.24 -25.11 31.81
CA ALA A 644 55.88 -23.94 32.61
C ALA A 644 57.08 -23.00 32.79
N GLN A 645 56.91 -21.69 32.62
CA GLN A 645 57.91 -20.72 33.08
C GLN A 645 57.69 -20.41 34.57
N HIS A 646 56.50 -19.94 34.94
CA HIS A 646 56.11 -19.65 36.32
C HIS A 646 54.76 -20.30 36.65
N SER A 647 54.75 -21.20 37.62
CA SER A 647 53.53 -21.81 38.17
C SER A 647 53.45 -21.59 39.67
N THR A 648 52.28 -21.18 40.17
CA THR A 648 52.01 -20.99 41.61
C THR A 648 50.68 -21.64 41.99
N ALA A 649 50.71 -22.53 42.98
CA ALA A 649 49.53 -23.17 43.55
C ALA A 649 49.44 -22.94 45.07
N GLN A 650 48.31 -22.46 45.59
CA GLN A 650 48.12 -22.42 47.06
C GLN A 650 47.71 -23.79 47.60
N HIS A 651 46.63 -24.35 47.09
CA HIS A 651 46.12 -25.68 47.46
C HIS A 651 45.90 -26.54 46.21
N SER A 652 46.65 -27.63 46.10
CA SER A 652 46.51 -28.62 45.02
C SER A 652 46.25 -30.01 45.60
N THR A 653 45.24 -30.71 45.07
CA THR A 653 44.94 -32.10 45.39
C THR A 653 44.81 -32.90 44.10
N LEU A 654 45.70 -33.86 43.89
CA LEU A 654 45.70 -34.75 42.72
C LEU A 654 45.53 -36.21 43.18
N HIS A 655 44.60 -36.95 42.59
CA HIS A 655 44.39 -38.36 42.96
C HIS A 655 45.26 -39.29 42.10
N TYR A 656 45.16 -39.18 40.77
CA TYR A 656 46.05 -39.78 39.79
C TYR A 656 46.62 -38.71 38.85
N SER A 657 47.96 -38.60 38.81
CA SER A 657 48.69 -37.71 37.91
C SER A 657 49.74 -38.48 37.13
N THR A 658 49.75 -38.34 35.80
CA THR A 658 50.77 -38.94 34.92
C THR A 658 51.39 -37.88 34.03
N ALA A 659 52.72 -37.76 34.03
CA ALA A 659 53.44 -36.90 33.11
C ALA A 659 54.65 -37.60 32.48
N GLN A 660 54.78 -37.57 31.14
CA GLN A 660 55.95 -38.15 30.46
C GLN A 660 57.14 -37.18 30.48
N HIS A 661 56.94 -35.95 29.98
CA HIS A 661 57.96 -34.90 29.94
C HIS A 661 57.41 -33.61 30.56
N SER A 662 57.99 -33.17 31.68
CA SER A 662 57.59 -31.95 32.39
C SER A 662 58.79 -31.03 32.62
N THR A 663 58.73 -29.78 32.16
CA THR A 663 59.76 -28.77 32.37
C THR A 663 59.18 -27.55 33.07
N ALA A 664 59.78 -27.14 34.21
CA ALA A 664 59.39 -25.93 34.93
C ALA A 664 60.62 -25.06 35.25
N GLN A 665 60.58 -23.76 34.98
CA GLN A 665 61.63 -22.86 35.47
C GLN A 665 61.40 -22.51 36.94
N HIS A 666 60.21 -22.00 37.28
CA HIS A 666 59.80 -21.64 38.63
C HIS A 666 58.45 -22.29 38.97
N ASN A 667 58.42 -23.15 40.00
CA ASN A 667 57.20 -23.81 40.47
C ASN A 667 57.04 -23.75 41.99
N THR A 668 56.03 -23.03 42.47
CA THR A 668 55.79 -22.78 43.90
C THR A 668 54.46 -23.39 44.35
N ALA A 669 54.48 -24.23 45.39
CA ALA A 669 53.29 -24.84 45.97
C ALA A 669 53.23 -24.62 47.49
N GLN A 670 52.16 -24.02 48.03
CA GLN A 670 52.04 -23.87 49.49
C GLN A 670 51.61 -25.19 50.14
N HIS A 671 50.49 -25.76 49.69
CA HIS A 671 49.96 -27.04 50.14
C HIS A 671 49.66 -27.94 48.93
N SER A 672 50.44 -29.00 48.75
CA SER A 672 50.21 -30.00 47.71
C SER A 672 49.97 -31.38 48.30
N THR A 673 48.86 -32.01 47.93
CA THR A 673 48.58 -33.41 48.22
C THR A 673 48.51 -34.16 46.91
N THR A 674 49.22 -35.27 46.81
CA THR A 674 49.02 -36.21 45.70
C THR A 674 49.06 -37.63 46.20
N GLN A 675 48.13 -38.47 45.76
CA GLN A 675 48.25 -39.91 45.99
C GLN A 675 49.16 -40.48 44.89
N TYR A 676 48.59 -40.95 43.79
CA TYR A 676 49.35 -41.65 42.76
C TYR A 676 49.94 -40.69 41.72
N THR A 677 51.28 -40.64 41.65
CA THR A 677 52.03 -39.92 40.60
C THR A 677 52.88 -40.87 39.77
N THR A 678 52.83 -40.75 38.44
CA THR A 678 53.81 -41.34 37.53
C THR A 678 54.50 -40.24 36.73
N LEU A 679 55.83 -40.17 36.79
CA LEU A 679 56.64 -39.11 36.19
C LEU A 679 57.88 -39.72 35.53
N GLN A 680 57.98 -39.68 34.21
CA GLN A 680 59.10 -40.32 33.48
C GLN A 680 60.33 -39.42 33.38
N HIS A 681 60.14 -38.18 32.90
CA HIS A 681 61.20 -37.19 32.75
C HIS A 681 60.72 -35.84 33.26
N SER A 682 61.45 -35.26 34.21
CA SER A 682 61.10 -33.97 34.81
C SER A 682 62.33 -33.11 35.08
N THR A 683 62.27 -31.84 34.70
CA THR A 683 63.32 -30.85 34.92
C THR A 683 62.73 -29.61 35.59
N ALA A 684 63.22 -29.27 36.78
CA ALA A 684 62.85 -28.06 37.49
C ALA A 684 64.12 -27.23 37.80
N GLN A 685 64.16 -25.95 37.45
CA GLN A 685 65.30 -25.08 37.80
C GLN A 685 65.17 -24.54 39.23
N HIS A 686 63.99 -24.06 39.59
CA HIS A 686 63.64 -23.58 40.93
C HIS A 686 62.26 -24.10 41.31
N SER A 687 62.17 -24.89 42.37
CA SER A 687 60.88 -25.30 42.93
C SER A 687 60.88 -25.22 44.44
N THR A 688 59.78 -24.71 44.99
CA THR A 688 59.59 -24.44 46.41
C THR A 688 58.25 -24.99 46.84
N ALA A 689 58.26 -25.93 47.79
CA ALA A 689 57.05 -26.45 48.40
C ALA A 689 57.08 -26.24 49.92
N GLN A 690 56.02 -25.70 50.52
CA GLN A 690 55.97 -25.46 51.98
C GLN A 690 55.45 -26.70 52.73
N HIS A 691 54.35 -27.28 52.24
CA HIS A 691 53.76 -28.50 52.77
C HIS A 691 53.39 -29.44 51.62
N THR A 692 53.99 -30.63 51.60
CA THR A 692 53.69 -31.67 50.60
C THR A 692 53.36 -32.97 51.29
N SER A 693 52.31 -33.66 50.85
CA SER A 693 52.05 -35.04 51.22
C SER A 693 51.91 -35.92 49.99
N ALA A 694 52.58 -37.07 50.01
CA ALA A 694 52.56 -38.08 48.97
C ALA A 694 52.23 -39.43 49.62
N GLN A 695 51.24 -40.15 49.07
CA GLN A 695 50.93 -41.53 49.46
C GLN A 695 51.32 -42.45 48.30
N GLN A 696 52.43 -43.17 48.47
CA GLN A 696 52.98 -44.13 47.49
C GLN A 696 52.12 -45.39 47.41
#